data_AF-A0A0H5RW08-F1
#
_entry.id   AF-A0A0H5RW08-F1
#
_cell.length_a   1.000
_cell.length_b   1.000
_cell.length_c   1.000
_cell.angle_alpha   90.00
_cell.angle_beta   90.00
_cell.angle_gamma   90.00
#
_symmetry.space_group_name_H-M   'P 1'
#
loop_
_entity.id
_entity.type
_entity.pdbx_description
1 polymer ?
#
loop_
_entity_poly.entity_id
_entity_poly.type
_entity_poly.pdbx_seq_one_letter_code
_entity_poly.pdbx_strand_id
1 'polypeptide(L)'
;MALMIVGDRMNKRLDSVGRIDVMTTHRVGDPKLVNFASHVDDNTIEQAKQTASMPFVHPHVALMPDAHSGKGSAVGTVIPTIDAVIPAAVGVDIGCGMIAARTEFTAADIQGRDLAALRTAIESTIPLSPGNYNTTLGRFPFTEGRITDLEHLAQDGGTDLSHSPKWREQLGSLGGGNHFIELCLDQADRVWLFLHSGSRGVGNKIAQKHIRVAQKLMKRWWIDLPNPDLAYLPQGTPEFTEYLRELNWAQRFAFENRAEMMDRFMSVFAAWMGYAELDRPHTAGDFEVERVNCFAGETQVITRMGTRPIEALAGGQHELLTDGGEWVKAPIMHFGRQEVTEVTLIRSGVLKTIRATAEHRWLLLTRRGRKYEATTAKLNPGDKMQPVFAKQPAGRTTVDQLSAARGFVYGDGAMKGRRSCANFCGTKDEAMIPYFNGVGNPLRTYGEVKRITGLPGEWKSDRPALDSDPSVLYGWLAGYFAADGDVGKTGRPTLSSASIENLEYVRTACQVVGIGTFGIRARIGKTGYSNGRLVTQYLVGLMRGDLDGEFFLIPEHRRRFEAGRGAAERRHWRGVLVRPTGEWTDVYCATVDGTHSFALADNILTGNCHHNYTRKERHGGRDVWLTRKGAIDAHTGVVGLIPGSMGTRSYVVRGKGNAAGLCSAPHGAGRRFSRNEARRRFTADDLAQRMQGIEYRHGEEWIDEIPDAYKDIDVVMADAAGLVDIEHELRQVLNVKGT
;
A
#
# COMPACT_ATOMS: atom_id res chain seq x y z
N MET A 1 17.82 -77.11 8.09
CA MET A 1 18.44 -76.12 9.01
C MET A 1 19.23 -75.16 8.11
N ALA A 2 18.86 -73.92 7.85
CA ALA A 2 17.76 -73.09 8.31
C ALA A 2 17.49 -71.97 7.28
N LEU A 3 16.20 -71.68 7.11
CA LEU A 3 15.51 -70.41 6.86
C LEU A 3 15.83 -69.51 5.64
N MET A 4 14.76 -69.38 4.83
CA MET A 4 14.18 -68.16 4.24
C MET A 4 14.95 -67.51 3.07
N ILE A 5 14.38 -67.27 1.89
CA ILE A 5 13.03 -66.83 1.51
C ILE A 5 12.64 -67.46 0.17
N VAL A 6 11.40 -67.96 0.09
CA VAL A 6 10.74 -68.49 -1.11
C VAL A 6 10.16 -67.34 -1.93
N GLY A 7 10.31 -67.40 -3.25
CA GLY A 7 9.32 -66.84 -4.17
C GLY A 7 9.83 -65.83 -5.19
N ASP A 8 10.69 -66.28 -6.11
CA ASP A 8 10.81 -65.63 -7.42
C ASP A 8 10.10 -66.53 -8.45
N ARG A 9 9.42 -65.89 -9.40
CA ARG A 9 8.61 -66.45 -10.51
C ARG A 9 7.15 -66.80 -10.20
N MET A 10 6.28 -65.79 -10.28
CA MET A 10 5.04 -65.81 -11.10
C MET A 10 4.31 -64.47 -10.98
N ASN A 11 4.68 -63.49 -11.81
CA ASN A 11 3.72 -62.59 -12.46
C ASN A 11 4.45 -61.67 -13.46
N LYS A 12 4.62 -62.15 -14.70
CA LYS A 12 4.84 -61.27 -15.85
C LYS A 12 3.47 -60.91 -16.39
N ARG A 13 3.18 -59.60 -16.43
CA ARG A 13 2.09 -58.85 -17.10
C ARG A 13 1.17 -58.14 -16.12
N LEU A 14 1.55 -56.90 -15.79
CA LEU A 14 0.70 -55.71 -15.61
C LEU A 14 1.56 -54.62 -14.96
N ASP A 15 2.35 -53.92 -15.76
CA ASP A 15 3.00 -52.66 -15.38
C ASP A 15 3.07 -51.76 -16.62
N SER A 16 1.97 -51.05 -16.88
CA SER A 16 1.90 -49.94 -17.84
C SER A 16 1.03 -48.83 -17.27
N VAL A 17 1.34 -48.38 -16.05
CA VAL A 17 0.91 -47.08 -15.53
C VAL A 17 2.05 -46.58 -14.64
N GLY A 18 2.95 -45.79 -15.22
CA GLY A 18 4.02 -45.14 -14.48
C GLY A 18 3.44 -44.21 -13.43
N ARG A 19 3.86 -44.41 -12.17
CA ARG A 19 3.68 -43.45 -11.07
C ARG A 19 4.30 -42.11 -11.48
N ILE A 20 3.50 -41.06 -11.45
CA ILE A 20 3.96 -39.67 -11.63
C ILE A 20 4.63 -39.25 -10.33
N ASP A 21 5.95 -39.08 -10.38
CA ASP A 21 6.72 -38.47 -9.31
C ASP A 21 6.42 -36.95 -9.29
N VAL A 22 5.76 -36.51 -8.23
CA VAL A 22 5.45 -35.11 -7.97
C VAL A 22 6.69 -34.49 -7.33
N MET A 23 7.55 -33.86 -8.14
CA MET A 23 8.44 -32.72 -7.84
C MET A 23 9.61 -32.69 -8.82
N THR A 24 9.52 -31.90 -9.90
CA THR A 24 10.66 -31.16 -10.47
C THR A 24 10.18 -30.12 -11.49
N THR A 25 10.77 -28.93 -11.42
CA THR A 25 10.51 -27.70 -12.18
C THR A 25 10.26 -27.83 -13.70
N HIS A 26 9.19 -27.16 -14.16
CA HIS A 26 8.71 -27.06 -15.54
C HIS A 26 9.46 -26.03 -16.42
N ARG A 27 10.73 -26.27 -16.76
CA ARG A 27 11.42 -25.44 -17.77
C ARG A 27 11.15 -25.97 -19.18
N VAL A 28 10.52 -25.16 -20.04
CA VAL A 28 10.15 -25.59 -21.40
C VAL A 28 11.23 -25.19 -22.40
N GLY A 29 12.31 -25.97 -22.49
CA GLY A 29 13.36 -25.83 -23.52
C GLY A 29 14.18 -24.52 -23.51
N ASP A 30 13.76 -23.51 -22.76
CA ASP A 30 14.39 -22.20 -22.59
C ASP A 30 14.69 -21.97 -21.08
N PRO A 31 15.93 -21.62 -20.70
CA PRO A 31 16.27 -21.39 -19.31
C PRO A 31 15.56 -20.18 -18.66
N LYS A 32 14.95 -19.29 -19.44
CA LYS A 32 14.17 -18.13 -18.98
C LYS A 32 12.65 -18.31 -19.13
N LEU A 33 12.16 -19.54 -19.32
CA LEU A 33 10.72 -19.82 -19.38
C LEU A 33 10.31 -20.92 -18.39
N VAL A 34 9.36 -20.59 -17.52
CA VAL A 34 8.73 -21.55 -16.59
C VAL A 34 7.25 -21.68 -16.97
N ASN A 35 6.77 -22.91 -17.11
CA ASN A 35 5.37 -23.18 -17.51
C ASN A 35 4.62 -23.97 -16.44
N PHE A 36 3.51 -23.43 -15.95
CA PHE A 36 2.63 -24.14 -15.02
C PHE A 36 1.44 -24.82 -15.71
N ALA A 37 1.19 -24.56 -16.99
CA ALA A 37 0.06 -25.12 -17.72
C ALA A 37 0.36 -26.52 -18.26
N SER A 38 -0.45 -27.50 -17.88
CA SER A 38 -0.48 -28.83 -18.52
C SER A 38 -0.98 -28.73 -19.97
N HIS A 39 -1.96 -27.86 -20.23
CA HIS A 39 -2.57 -27.65 -21.55
C HIS A 39 -2.26 -26.25 -22.08
N VAL A 40 -1.31 -26.14 -23.01
CA VAL A 40 -0.91 -24.88 -23.66
C VAL A 40 -0.54 -25.13 -25.12
N ASP A 41 -1.00 -24.27 -26.02
CA ASP A 41 -0.73 -24.41 -27.45
C ASP A 41 0.66 -23.86 -27.86
N ASP A 42 1.18 -24.33 -28.98
CA ASP A 42 2.52 -23.99 -29.47
C ASP A 42 2.71 -22.49 -29.73
N ASN A 43 1.65 -21.79 -30.18
CA ASN A 43 1.73 -20.36 -30.45
C ASN A 43 1.87 -19.56 -29.13
N THR A 44 1.18 -19.98 -28.07
CA THR A 44 1.36 -19.42 -26.72
C THR A 44 2.79 -19.62 -26.21
N ILE A 45 3.35 -20.82 -26.38
CA ILE A 45 4.74 -21.11 -26.00
C ILE A 45 5.72 -20.24 -26.81
N GLU A 46 5.50 -20.07 -28.11
CA GLU A 46 6.36 -19.26 -28.96
C GLU A 46 6.33 -17.77 -28.57
N GLN A 47 5.14 -17.20 -28.31
CA GLN A 47 5.02 -15.82 -27.78
C GLN A 47 5.79 -15.65 -26.46
N ALA A 48 5.75 -16.66 -25.59
CA ALA A 48 6.44 -16.63 -24.31
C ALA A 48 7.97 -16.72 -24.48
N LYS A 49 8.46 -17.56 -25.40
CA LYS A 49 9.89 -17.66 -25.76
C LYS A 49 10.41 -16.34 -26.33
N GLN A 50 9.68 -15.73 -27.26
CA GLN A 50 10.04 -14.42 -27.80
C GLN A 50 10.13 -13.36 -26.69
N THR A 51 9.17 -13.35 -25.77
CA THR A 51 9.21 -12.46 -24.60
C THR A 51 10.42 -12.77 -23.71
N ALA A 52 10.68 -14.03 -23.40
CA ALA A 52 11.79 -14.46 -22.55
C ALA A 52 13.17 -14.17 -23.16
N SER A 53 13.26 -14.13 -24.50
CA SER A 53 14.48 -13.81 -25.24
C SER A 53 14.93 -12.35 -25.09
N MET A 54 14.02 -11.46 -24.64
CA MET A 54 14.34 -10.05 -24.46
C MET A 54 15.45 -9.86 -23.41
N PRO A 55 16.47 -9.01 -23.70
CA PRO A 55 17.70 -8.97 -22.91
C PRO A 55 17.50 -8.48 -21.47
N PHE A 56 16.49 -7.65 -21.24
CA PHE A 56 16.15 -7.07 -19.94
C PHE A 56 15.17 -7.93 -19.12
N VAL A 57 14.74 -9.10 -19.64
CA VAL A 57 13.89 -10.01 -18.86
C VAL A 57 14.72 -10.81 -17.86
N HIS A 58 14.36 -10.74 -16.59
CA HIS A 58 15.06 -11.39 -15.48
C HIS A 58 14.13 -11.61 -14.28
N PRO A 59 14.15 -12.76 -13.58
CA PRO A 59 14.97 -13.93 -13.87
C PRO A 59 14.44 -14.75 -15.05
N HIS A 60 13.13 -14.82 -15.23
CA HIS A 60 12.45 -15.62 -16.24
C HIS A 60 11.01 -15.14 -16.45
N VAL A 61 10.40 -15.51 -17.57
CA VAL A 61 8.95 -15.41 -17.80
C VAL A 61 8.26 -16.63 -17.18
N ALA A 62 7.11 -16.42 -16.54
CA ALA A 62 6.27 -17.51 -16.04
C ALA A 62 4.91 -17.54 -16.76
N LEU A 63 4.57 -18.70 -17.32
CA LEU A 63 3.24 -19.00 -17.87
C LEU A 63 2.39 -19.65 -16.79
N MET A 64 1.26 -19.03 -16.48
CA MET A 64 0.24 -19.52 -15.56
C MET A 64 -0.58 -20.64 -16.25
N PRO A 65 -1.30 -21.48 -15.48
CA PRO A 65 -2.07 -22.60 -16.03
C PRO A 65 -3.13 -22.22 -17.08
N ASP A 66 -3.65 -21.00 -17.01
CA ASP A 66 -4.64 -20.44 -17.92
C ASP A 66 -4.02 -19.78 -19.17
N ALA A 67 -2.70 -19.93 -19.37
CA ALA A 67 -2.00 -19.28 -20.45
C ALA A 67 -2.53 -19.63 -21.84
N HIS A 68 -2.75 -18.62 -22.66
CA HIS A 68 -3.25 -18.77 -24.02
C HIS A 68 -2.82 -17.59 -24.89
N SER A 69 -2.87 -17.78 -26.22
CA SER A 69 -2.38 -16.79 -27.15
C SER A 69 -3.14 -15.46 -27.03
N GLY A 70 -2.38 -14.36 -27.02
CA GLY A 70 -2.91 -13.03 -26.80
C GLY A 70 -2.43 -12.05 -27.87
N LYS A 71 -3.08 -10.87 -27.91
CA LYS A 71 -2.56 -9.75 -28.69
C LYS A 71 -1.33 -9.17 -27.98
N GLY A 72 -0.18 -9.18 -28.64
CA GLY A 72 1.12 -8.83 -28.10
C GLY A 72 1.83 -9.99 -27.42
N SER A 73 1.75 -10.04 -26.09
CA SER A 73 2.16 -11.22 -25.33
C SER A 73 0.98 -12.18 -25.07
N ALA A 74 1.31 -13.44 -24.78
CA ALA A 74 0.34 -14.42 -24.28
C ALA A 74 -0.38 -13.90 -23.01
N VAL A 75 -1.66 -14.18 -22.89
CA VAL A 75 -2.41 -14.02 -21.63
C VAL A 75 -2.03 -15.16 -20.70
N GLY A 76 -2.12 -14.97 -19.37
CA GLY A 76 -1.59 -15.93 -18.40
C GLY A 76 -0.07 -15.84 -18.27
N THR A 77 0.52 -14.66 -18.46
CA THR A 77 1.98 -14.48 -18.47
C THR A 77 2.42 -13.45 -17.45
N VAL A 78 3.49 -13.78 -16.73
CA VAL A 78 4.16 -12.90 -15.77
C VAL A 78 5.54 -12.57 -16.30
N ILE A 79 5.81 -11.27 -16.50
CA ILE A 79 6.94 -10.76 -17.26
C ILE A 79 7.71 -9.77 -16.38
N PRO A 80 8.87 -10.17 -15.82
CA PRO A 80 9.73 -9.26 -15.07
C PRO A 80 10.76 -8.60 -16.00
N THR A 81 10.86 -7.27 -15.96
CA THR A 81 11.79 -6.48 -16.79
C THR A 81 12.68 -5.57 -15.95
N ILE A 82 13.97 -5.53 -16.24
CA ILE A 82 14.94 -4.60 -15.62
C ILE A 82 14.91 -3.29 -16.40
N ASP A 83 14.72 -2.17 -15.70
CA ASP A 83 14.84 -0.81 -16.25
C ASP A 83 14.06 -0.57 -17.56
N ALA A 84 12.96 -1.29 -17.77
CA ALA A 84 12.11 -1.16 -18.95
C ALA A 84 10.69 -1.65 -18.63
N VAL A 85 9.72 -1.20 -19.43
CA VAL A 85 8.34 -1.72 -19.43
C VAL A 85 7.89 -1.96 -20.87
N ILE A 86 7.08 -2.99 -21.10
CA ILE A 86 6.52 -3.32 -22.42
C ILE A 86 5.03 -2.99 -22.40
N PRO A 87 4.56 -1.87 -22.99
CA PRO A 87 3.16 -1.46 -22.88
C PRO A 87 2.15 -2.50 -23.39
N ALA A 88 2.45 -3.20 -24.48
CA ALA A 88 1.57 -4.25 -25.01
C ALA A 88 1.54 -5.52 -24.13
N ALA A 89 2.55 -5.70 -23.26
CA ALA A 89 2.58 -6.78 -22.30
C ALA A 89 1.64 -6.53 -21.11
N VAL A 90 1.30 -5.29 -20.78
CA VAL A 90 0.27 -5.01 -19.75
C VAL A 90 -1.12 -5.36 -20.27
N GLY A 91 -1.33 -5.21 -21.58
CA GLY A 91 -2.60 -5.46 -22.23
C GLY A 91 -3.39 -4.19 -22.51
N VAL A 92 -4.47 -4.35 -23.27
CA VAL A 92 -5.29 -3.24 -23.78
C VAL A 92 -6.49 -2.92 -22.89
N ASP A 93 -6.68 -3.66 -21.79
CA ASP A 93 -7.64 -3.35 -20.74
C ASP A 93 -6.86 -3.22 -19.43
N ILE A 94 -6.30 -2.03 -19.22
CA ILE A 94 -5.43 -1.75 -18.08
C ILE A 94 -6.22 -1.95 -16.79
N GLY A 95 -5.66 -2.68 -15.83
CA GLY A 95 -6.32 -2.89 -14.54
C GLY A 95 -7.57 -3.76 -14.58
N CYS A 96 -7.81 -4.50 -15.67
CA CYS A 96 -8.80 -5.58 -15.73
C CYS A 96 -8.57 -6.56 -14.56
N GLY A 97 -9.61 -6.83 -13.79
CA GLY A 97 -9.52 -7.63 -12.57
C GLY A 97 -10.89 -7.88 -11.95
N MET A 98 -10.89 -8.55 -10.81
CA MET A 98 -12.11 -9.03 -10.18
C MET A 98 -12.34 -8.34 -8.82
N ILE A 99 -13.59 -8.29 -8.41
CA ILE A 99 -14.03 -7.96 -7.06
C ILE A 99 -15.22 -8.88 -6.77
N ALA A 100 -15.43 -9.24 -5.52
CA ALA A 100 -16.64 -9.96 -5.13
C ALA A 100 -17.28 -9.31 -3.88
N ALA A 101 -18.18 -9.98 -3.17
CA ALA A 101 -18.70 -9.64 -1.86
C ALA A 101 -19.36 -10.87 -1.24
N ARG A 102 -18.84 -11.38 -0.12
CA ARG A 102 -19.57 -12.37 0.67
C ARG A 102 -20.69 -11.70 1.42
N THR A 103 -21.91 -12.20 1.32
CA THR A 103 -23.06 -11.66 2.05
C THR A 103 -23.35 -12.51 3.30
N GLU A 104 -24.26 -12.02 4.14
CA GLU A 104 -24.83 -12.80 5.26
C GLU A 104 -25.89 -13.81 4.81
N PHE A 105 -26.40 -13.68 3.58
CA PHE A 105 -27.47 -14.52 3.04
C PHE A 105 -26.94 -15.88 2.60
N THR A 106 -27.85 -16.85 2.59
CA THR A 106 -27.61 -18.22 2.19
C THR A 106 -28.50 -18.62 1.01
N ALA A 107 -28.24 -19.80 0.44
CA ALA A 107 -29.07 -20.39 -0.60
C ALA A 107 -30.55 -20.48 -0.19
N ALA A 108 -30.83 -20.74 1.10
CA ALA A 108 -32.18 -20.80 1.64
C ALA A 108 -32.89 -19.43 1.58
N ASP A 109 -32.17 -18.33 1.81
CA ASP A 109 -32.75 -16.97 1.82
C ASP A 109 -33.17 -16.49 0.42
N ILE A 110 -32.47 -17.00 -0.61
CA ILE A 110 -32.76 -16.69 -2.02
C ILE A 110 -33.64 -17.74 -2.70
N GLN A 111 -33.94 -18.85 -2.02
CA GLN A 111 -34.73 -19.95 -2.59
C GLN A 111 -36.15 -19.47 -2.94
N GLY A 112 -36.59 -19.76 -4.18
CA GLY A 112 -37.92 -19.40 -4.67
C GLY A 112 -38.10 -17.93 -5.04
N ARG A 113 -37.07 -17.09 -4.89
CA ARG A 113 -37.07 -15.72 -5.40
C ARG A 113 -36.81 -15.69 -6.92
N ASP A 114 -37.33 -14.65 -7.57
CA ASP A 114 -37.19 -14.47 -9.02
C ASP A 114 -35.79 -13.92 -9.38
N LEU A 115 -34.88 -14.79 -9.79
CA LEU A 115 -33.54 -14.41 -10.25
C LEU A 115 -33.57 -13.61 -11.55
N ALA A 116 -34.59 -13.78 -12.41
CA ALA A 116 -34.70 -13.03 -13.66
C ALA A 116 -35.04 -11.55 -13.39
N ALA A 117 -35.84 -11.29 -12.34
CA ALA A 117 -36.08 -9.94 -11.83
C ALA A 117 -34.78 -9.29 -11.32
N LEU A 118 -33.96 -10.02 -10.55
CA LEU A 118 -32.65 -9.55 -10.10
C LEU A 118 -31.73 -9.24 -11.29
N ARG A 119 -31.62 -10.16 -12.25
CA ARG A 119 -30.84 -9.98 -13.48
C ARG A 119 -31.25 -8.70 -14.19
N THR A 120 -32.54 -8.52 -14.45
CA THR A 120 -33.08 -7.35 -15.15
C THR A 120 -32.77 -6.05 -14.40
N ALA A 121 -32.85 -6.07 -13.06
CA ALA A 121 -32.51 -4.91 -12.24
C ALA A 121 -31.01 -4.55 -12.31
N ILE A 122 -30.12 -5.56 -12.32
CA ILE A 122 -28.67 -5.37 -12.52
C ILE A 122 -28.41 -4.76 -13.90
N GLU A 123 -28.96 -5.36 -14.95
CA GLU A 123 -28.79 -4.91 -16.34
C GLU A 123 -29.31 -3.48 -16.56
N SER A 124 -30.36 -3.08 -15.85
CA SER A 124 -30.89 -1.71 -15.90
C SER A 124 -30.00 -0.68 -15.18
N THR A 125 -29.16 -1.14 -14.27
CA THR A 125 -28.39 -0.29 -13.33
C THR A 125 -26.92 -0.16 -13.72
N ILE A 126 -26.37 -1.21 -14.31
CA ILE A 126 -24.97 -1.29 -14.74
C ILE A 126 -24.96 -1.39 -16.27
N PRO A 127 -24.50 -0.35 -16.99
CA PRO A 127 -24.38 -0.41 -18.44
C PRO A 127 -23.45 -1.54 -18.88
N LEU A 128 -23.92 -2.37 -19.81
CA LEU A 128 -23.30 -3.66 -20.12
C LEU A 128 -22.35 -3.62 -21.32
N SER A 129 -22.65 -2.83 -22.37
CA SER A 129 -21.96 -2.92 -23.66
C SER A 129 -20.95 -1.78 -23.91
N PRO A 130 -19.90 -1.99 -24.70
CA PRO A 130 -19.04 -0.91 -25.19
C PRO A 130 -19.85 0.17 -25.94
N GLY A 131 -19.63 1.44 -25.59
CA GLY A 131 -20.37 2.56 -26.20
C GLY A 131 -21.74 2.85 -25.56
N ASN A 132 -22.26 1.92 -24.77
CA ASN A 132 -23.44 2.14 -23.92
C ASN A 132 -22.97 2.61 -22.54
N TYR A 133 -22.85 3.93 -22.39
CA TYR A 133 -22.40 4.56 -21.15
C TYR A 133 -23.57 5.05 -20.31
N ASN A 134 -23.27 5.45 -19.07
CA ASN A 134 -24.27 6.08 -18.22
C ASN A 134 -24.81 7.35 -18.89
N THR A 135 -26.13 7.45 -19.01
CA THR A 135 -26.83 8.64 -19.54
C THR A 135 -26.88 9.77 -18.52
N THR A 136 -26.79 9.42 -17.22
CA THR A 136 -26.72 10.35 -16.10
C THR A 136 -25.65 9.89 -15.11
N LEU A 137 -24.91 10.84 -14.54
CA LEU A 137 -23.91 10.61 -13.49
C LEU A 137 -24.49 10.79 -12.09
N GLY A 138 -25.70 11.33 -11.97
CA GLY A 138 -26.36 11.63 -10.69
C GLY A 138 -27.29 10.53 -10.18
N ARG A 139 -27.32 9.34 -10.80
CA ARG A 139 -28.22 8.25 -10.38
C ARG A 139 -27.84 7.69 -9.00
N PHE A 140 -26.55 7.66 -8.68
CA PHE A 140 -26.03 7.13 -7.42
C PHE A 140 -25.19 8.20 -6.71
N PRO A 141 -25.47 8.52 -5.42
CA PRO A 141 -24.77 9.59 -4.69
C PRO A 141 -23.26 9.41 -4.62
N PHE A 142 -22.77 8.17 -4.61
CA PHE A 142 -21.34 7.87 -4.51
C PHE A 142 -20.56 8.09 -5.83
N THR A 143 -21.25 8.28 -6.97
CA THR A 143 -20.60 8.44 -8.28
C THR A 143 -19.80 9.74 -8.37
N GLU A 144 -20.37 10.85 -7.88
CA GLU A 144 -19.80 12.20 -8.04
C GLU A 144 -18.45 12.35 -7.33
N GLY A 145 -18.34 11.80 -6.11
CA GLY A 145 -17.08 11.79 -5.36
C GLY A 145 -15.98 11.03 -6.10
N ARG A 146 -16.28 9.83 -6.62
CA ARG A 146 -15.32 9.02 -7.38
C ARG A 146 -14.84 9.72 -8.66
N ILE A 147 -15.74 10.42 -9.36
CA ILE A 147 -15.38 11.22 -10.54
C ILE A 147 -14.45 12.37 -10.14
N THR A 148 -14.81 13.10 -9.08
CA THR A 148 -13.99 14.21 -8.55
C THR A 148 -12.59 13.74 -8.17
N ASP A 149 -12.47 12.58 -7.50
CA ASP A 149 -11.18 12.01 -7.11
C ASP A 149 -10.34 11.63 -8.34
N LEU A 150 -10.96 11.05 -9.37
CA LEU A 150 -10.30 10.71 -10.64
C LEU A 150 -9.89 11.96 -11.44
N GLU A 151 -10.65 13.04 -11.35
CA GLU A 151 -10.30 14.35 -11.92
C GLU A 151 -9.09 14.96 -11.24
N HIS A 152 -9.08 15.01 -9.91
CA HIS A 152 -7.93 15.48 -9.13
C HIS A 152 -6.69 14.65 -9.44
N LEU A 153 -6.80 13.32 -9.46
CA LEU A 153 -5.69 12.45 -9.82
C LEU A 153 -5.14 12.73 -11.23
N ALA A 154 -6.03 13.05 -12.19
CA ALA A 154 -5.61 13.41 -13.53
C ALA A 154 -4.88 14.77 -13.55
N GLN A 155 -5.40 15.76 -12.83
CA GLN A 155 -4.84 17.11 -12.75
C GLN A 155 -3.47 17.11 -12.05
N ASP A 156 -3.39 16.51 -10.86
CA ASP A 156 -2.17 16.45 -10.05
C ASP A 156 -1.06 15.65 -10.74
N GLY A 157 -1.46 14.57 -11.45
CA GLY A 157 -0.52 13.79 -12.25
C GLY A 157 -0.09 14.51 -13.53
N GLY A 158 -0.95 15.34 -14.12
CA GLY A 158 -0.78 15.83 -15.50
C GLY A 158 -1.12 14.75 -16.55
N THR A 159 -2.14 13.93 -16.27
CA THR A 159 -2.66 12.89 -17.19
C THR A 159 -3.61 13.54 -18.21
N ASP A 160 -3.28 13.45 -19.49
CA ASP A 160 -4.14 13.96 -20.57
C ASP A 160 -5.24 12.95 -20.94
N LEU A 161 -6.48 13.29 -20.61
CA LEU A 161 -7.67 12.48 -20.91
C LEU A 161 -8.49 13.00 -22.11
N SER A 162 -7.99 14.00 -22.85
CA SER A 162 -8.68 14.60 -24.00
C SER A 162 -9.05 13.59 -25.08
N HIS A 163 -8.26 12.53 -25.22
CA HIS A 163 -8.50 11.42 -26.14
C HIS A 163 -9.70 10.53 -25.73
N SER A 164 -10.20 10.65 -24.50
CA SER A 164 -11.35 9.92 -23.97
C SER A 164 -12.33 10.84 -23.22
N PRO A 165 -13.01 11.77 -23.90
CA PRO A 165 -13.85 12.79 -23.25
C PRO A 165 -15.02 12.18 -22.45
N LYS A 166 -15.45 10.97 -22.83
CA LYS A 166 -16.54 10.21 -22.19
C LYS A 166 -16.06 9.26 -21.08
N TRP A 167 -14.90 9.51 -20.47
CA TRP A 167 -14.39 8.62 -19.42
C TRP A 167 -15.26 8.65 -18.17
N ARG A 168 -15.91 9.78 -17.86
CA ARG A 168 -16.82 9.93 -16.71
C ARG A 168 -18.03 9.02 -16.84
N GLU A 169 -18.66 9.02 -18.02
CA GLU A 169 -19.83 8.20 -18.30
C GLU A 169 -19.51 6.70 -18.38
N GLN A 170 -18.24 6.33 -18.58
CA GLN A 170 -17.76 4.95 -18.53
C GLN A 170 -17.66 4.39 -17.11
N LEU A 171 -17.60 5.24 -16.08
CA LEU A 171 -17.49 4.78 -14.69
C LEU A 171 -18.77 4.04 -14.25
N GLY A 172 -18.62 2.86 -13.66
CA GLY A 172 -19.73 1.99 -13.30
C GLY A 172 -20.30 1.19 -14.48
N SER A 173 -19.52 0.97 -15.54
CA SER A 173 -19.93 0.14 -16.70
C SER A 173 -19.14 -1.16 -16.77
N LEU A 174 -19.82 -2.24 -17.17
CA LEU A 174 -19.24 -3.58 -17.21
C LEU A 174 -18.32 -3.74 -18.42
N GLY A 175 -18.87 -3.50 -19.60
CA GLY A 175 -18.20 -3.76 -20.87
C GLY A 175 -18.42 -5.14 -21.45
N GLY A 176 -18.07 -5.28 -22.73
CA GLY A 176 -18.16 -6.54 -23.45
C GLY A 176 -16.92 -7.44 -23.27
N GLY A 177 -17.01 -8.64 -23.84
CA GLY A 177 -15.96 -9.64 -23.81
C GLY A 177 -16.06 -10.59 -22.61
N ASN A 178 -14.96 -10.81 -21.90
CA ASN A 178 -14.93 -11.72 -20.74
C ASN A 178 -15.35 -11.06 -19.43
N HIS A 179 -15.90 -9.84 -19.47
CA HIS A 179 -16.44 -9.14 -18.30
C HIS A 179 -17.84 -9.67 -17.96
N PHE A 180 -18.12 -9.82 -16.67
CA PHE A 180 -19.36 -10.41 -16.18
C PHE A 180 -19.69 -9.95 -14.76
N ILE A 181 -20.93 -10.18 -14.35
CA ILE A 181 -21.41 -10.13 -12.97
C ILE A 181 -22.06 -11.48 -12.67
N GLU A 182 -21.77 -12.03 -11.51
CA GLU A 182 -22.24 -13.34 -11.05
C GLU A 182 -22.85 -13.22 -9.65
N LEU A 183 -23.95 -13.93 -9.42
CA LEU A 183 -24.38 -14.31 -8.08
C LEU A 183 -23.96 -15.75 -7.87
N CYS A 184 -23.21 -16.02 -6.80
CA CYS A 184 -22.63 -17.32 -6.52
C CYS A 184 -23.03 -17.84 -5.14
N LEU A 185 -22.92 -19.15 -4.97
CA LEU A 185 -23.00 -19.84 -3.69
C LEU A 185 -21.66 -20.50 -3.38
N ASP A 186 -21.16 -20.35 -2.15
CA ASP A 186 -19.98 -21.10 -1.70
C ASP A 186 -20.31 -22.52 -1.22
N GLN A 187 -19.29 -23.28 -0.83
CA GLN A 187 -19.44 -24.64 -0.32
C GLN A 187 -20.26 -24.74 0.99
N ALA A 188 -20.53 -23.63 1.67
CA ALA A 188 -21.38 -23.52 2.84
C ALA A 188 -22.74 -22.88 2.50
N ASP A 189 -23.11 -22.86 1.21
CA ASP A 189 -24.32 -22.25 0.67
C ASP A 189 -24.46 -20.75 0.98
N ARG A 190 -23.37 -20.03 1.26
CA ARG A 190 -23.43 -18.56 1.44
C ARG A 190 -23.43 -17.86 0.10
N VAL A 191 -24.19 -16.78 0.01
CA VAL A 191 -24.33 -15.97 -1.19
C VAL A 191 -23.15 -15.02 -1.35
N TRP A 192 -22.56 -15.00 -2.55
CA TRP A 192 -21.51 -14.10 -2.97
C TRP A 192 -21.95 -13.29 -4.18
N LEU A 193 -21.65 -12.00 -4.18
CA LEU A 193 -21.70 -11.14 -5.36
C LEU A 193 -20.31 -11.20 -6.00
N PHE A 194 -20.19 -11.35 -7.31
CA PHE A 194 -18.89 -11.40 -7.98
C PHE A 194 -18.96 -10.59 -9.27
N LEU A 195 -17.93 -9.81 -9.59
CA LEU A 195 -17.85 -9.17 -10.91
C LEU A 195 -16.42 -9.03 -11.41
N HIS A 196 -16.30 -8.98 -12.73
CA HIS A 196 -15.06 -8.85 -13.48
C HIS A 196 -15.16 -7.68 -14.46
N SER A 197 -14.29 -6.68 -14.30
CA SER A 197 -14.18 -5.55 -15.23
C SER A 197 -12.84 -4.82 -15.09
N GLY A 198 -12.62 -3.86 -15.99
CA GLY A 198 -11.36 -3.10 -16.11
C GLY A 198 -11.55 -1.61 -16.36
N SER A 199 -10.59 -1.02 -17.06
CA SER A 199 -10.50 0.43 -17.29
C SER A 199 -11.29 0.93 -18.49
N ARG A 200 -12.05 0.04 -19.13
CA ARG A 200 -12.98 0.36 -20.22
C ARG A 200 -12.25 1.03 -21.40
N GLY A 201 -12.98 1.83 -22.18
CA GLY A 201 -12.46 2.48 -23.37
C GLY A 201 -11.33 3.48 -23.09
N VAL A 202 -11.34 4.13 -21.91
CA VAL A 202 -10.28 5.09 -21.55
C VAL A 202 -8.93 4.39 -21.40
N GLY A 203 -8.85 3.29 -20.64
CA GLY A 203 -7.58 2.57 -20.50
C GLY A 203 -7.14 1.88 -21.79
N ASN A 204 -8.08 1.44 -22.63
CA ASN A 204 -7.75 0.96 -23.98
C ASN A 204 -7.03 2.00 -24.82
N LYS A 205 -7.53 3.23 -24.83
CA LYS A 205 -6.91 4.31 -25.60
C LYS A 205 -5.53 4.69 -25.05
N ILE A 206 -5.37 4.71 -23.72
CA ILE A 206 -4.07 4.91 -23.07
C ILE A 206 -3.09 3.81 -23.48
N ALA A 207 -3.48 2.54 -23.40
CA ALA A 207 -2.64 1.43 -23.83
C ALA A 207 -2.23 1.56 -25.30
N GLN A 208 -3.20 1.84 -26.19
CA GLN A 208 -2.93 2.00 -27.63
C GLN A 208 -2.00 3.19 -27.94
N LYS A 209 -2.13 4.30 -27.20
CA LYS A 209 -1.21 5.45 -27.30
C LYS A 209 0.22 4.99 -27.04
N HIS A 210 0.47 4.35 -25.89
CA HIS A 210 1.82 3.99 -25.46
C HIS A 210 2.44 2.83 -26.23
N ILE A 211 1.64 1.88 -26.70
CA ILE A 211 2.10 0.83 -27.64
C ILE A 211 2.66 1.49 -28.91
N ARG A 212 1.94 2.45 -29.50
CA ARG A 212 2.39 3.14 -30.72
C ARG A 212 3.62 4.00 -30.45
N VAL A 213 3.72 4.65 -29.29
CA VAL A 213 4.89 5.41 -28.88
C VAL A 213 6.12 4.49 -28.81
N ALA A 214 6.02 3.38 -28.08
CA ALA A 214 7.10 2.40 -27.97
C ALA A 214 7.52 1.88 -29.37
N GLN A 215 6.58 1.47 -30.21
CA GLN A 215 6.88 0.99 -31.57
C GLN A 215 7.58 2.03 -32.43
N LYS A 216 7.21 3.31 -32.34
CA LYS A 216 7.89 4.41 -33.04
C LYS A 216 9.31 4.61 -32.54
N LEU A 217 9.55 4.49 -31.23
CA LEU A 217 10.88 4.58 -30.65
C LEU A 217 11.79 3.46 -31.14
N MET A 218 11.30 2.21 -31.16
CA MET A 218 12.07 1.06 -31.68
C MET A 218 12.52 1.30 -33.13
N LYS A 219 11.59 1.77 -33.99
CA LYS A 219 11.91 2.13 -35.38
C LYS A 219 12.92 3.26 -35.47
N ARG A 220 12.80 4.28 -34.63
CA ARG A 220 13.72 5.43 -34.58
C ARG A 220 15.13 5.03 -34.13
N TRP A 221 15.24 4.05 -33.25
CA TRP A 221 16.50 3.53 -32.74
C TRP A 221 17.08 2.38 -33.57
N TRP A 222 16.43 2.03 -34.68
CA TRP A 222 16.81 0.89 -35.54
C TRP A 222 16.94 -0.43 -34.75
N ILE A 223 16.09 -0.62 -33.74
CA ILE A 223 16.02 -1.86 -32.96
C ILE A 223 15.06 -2.81 -33.66
N ASP A 224 15.59 -3.94 -34.12
CA ASP A 224 14.79 -5.04 -34.64
C ASP A 224 14.29 -5.91 -33.48
N LEU A 225 13.00 -6.24 -33.50
CA LEU A 225 12.35 -7.00 -32.44
C LEU A 225 11.76 -8.29 -33.03
N PRO A 226 11.81 -9.41 -32.29
CA PRO A 226 11.19 -10.65 -32.75
C PRO A 226 9.68 -10.50 -32.96
N ASN A 227 9.06 -9.54 -32.26
CA ASN A 227 7.68 -9.14 -32.45
C ASN A 227 7.52 -7.63 -32.20
N PRO A 228 6.84 -6.84 -33.07
CA PRO A 228 6.58 -5.42 -32.84
C PRO A 228 5.85 -5.09 -31.55
N ASP A 229 5.10 -6.04 -30.99
CA ASP A 229 4.41 -5.86 -29.71
C ASP A 229 5.33 -6.07 -28.50
N LEU A 230 6.61 -6.42 -28.70
CA LEU A 230 7.64 -6.38 -27.66
C LEU A 230 8.34 -5.03 -27.56
N ALA A 231 7.83 -4.02 -28.25
CA ALA A 231 8.31 -2.66 -28.14
C ALA A 231 8.20 -2.15 -26.69
N TYR A 232 9.28 -1.55 -26.21
CA TYR A 232 9.44 -1.21 -24.80
C TYR A 232 9.81 0.26 -24.58
N LEU A 233 9.58 0.74 -23.37
CA LEU A 233 9.97 2.05 -22.89
C LEU A 233 11.08 1.86 -21.85
N PRO A 234 12.30 2.39 -22.08
CA PRO A 234 13.38 2.33 -21.11
C PRO A 234 13.12 3.25 -19.90
N GLN A 235 13.45 2.80 -18.70
CA GLN A 235 13.37 3.61 -17.49
C GLN A 235 14.27 4.85 -17.61
N GLY A 236 13.76 5.99 -17.17
CA GLY A 236 14.45 7.27 -17.23
C GLY A 236 14.15 8.10 -18.49
N THR A 237 13.40 7.57 -19.46
CA THR A 237 12.90 8.40 -20.58
C THR A 237 11.62 9.16 -20.19
N PRO A 238 11.33 10.29 -20.86
CA PRO A 238 10.06 11.00 -20.69
C PRO A 238 8.85 10.10 -21.00
N GLU A 239 8.92 9.29 -22.05
CA GLU A 239 7.82 8.41 -22.47
C GLU A 239 7.54 7.32 -21.43
N PHE A 240 8.57 6.79 -20.77
CA PHE A 240 8.41 5.87 -19.65
C PHE A 240 7.66 6.51 -18.48
N THR A 241 8.07 7.73 -18.12
CA THR A 241 7.47 8.47 -17.00
C THR A 241 6.01 8.83 -17.31
N GLU A 242 5.73 9.26 -18.54
CA GLU A 242 4.37 9.54 -19.01
C GLU A 242 3.51 8.26 -19.02
N TYR A 243 4.05 7.14 -19.51
CA TYR A 243 3.34 5.87 -19.52
C TYR A 243 2.97 5.42 -18.11
N LEU A 244 3.91 5.42 -17.16
CA LEU A 244 3.61 4.99 -15.78
C LEU A 244 2.56 5.88 -15.11
N ARG A 245 2.59 7.20 -15.37
CA ARG A 245 1.55 8.10 -14.88
C ARG A 245 0.17 7.73 -15.42
N GLU A 246 0.03 7.60 -16.74
CA GLU A 246 -1.27 7.31 -17.36
C GLU A 246 -1.74 5.88 -17.04
N LEU A 247 -0.81 4.94 -16.91
CA LEU A 247 -1.04 3.58 -16.43
C LEU A 247 -1.64 3.59 -15.02
N ASN A 248 -1.01 4.31 -14.09
CA ASN A 248 -1.49 4.44 -12.70
C ASN A 248 -2.89 5.06 -12.63
N TRP A 249 -3.15 6.09 -13.45
CA TRP A 249 -4.49 6.69 -13.53
C TRP A 249 -5.52 5.67 -14.06
N ALA A 250 -5.21 4.96 -15.15
CA ALA A 250 -6.11 3.96 -15.72
C ALA A 250 -6.38 2.79 -14.76
N GLN A 251 -5.39 2.39 -13.97
CA GLN A 251 -5.55 1.40 -12.91
C GLN A 251 -6.48 1.91 -11.81
N ARG A 252 -6.34 3.17 -11.37
CA ARG A 252 -7.27 3.76 -10.41
C ARG A 252 -8.69 3.83 -10.97
N PHE A 253 -8.83 4.23 -12.22
CA PHE A 253 -10.13 4.21 -12.90
C PHE A 253 -10.74 2.80 -12.91
N ALA A 254 -9.97 1.76 -13.24
CA ALA A 254 -10.46 0.37 -13.22
C ALA A 254 -10.91 -0.08 -11.83
N PHE A 255 -10.16 0.28 -10.79
CA PHE A 255 -10.53 0.03 -9.40
C PHE A 255 -11.86 0.72 -9.05
N GLU A 256 -11.98 2.01 -9.33
CA GLU A 256 -13.20 2.77 -9.04
C GLU A 256 -14.38 2.25 -9.86
N ASN A 257 -14.15 1.84 -11.11
CA ASN A 257 -15.18 1.25 -11.96
C ASN A 257 -15.76 -0.03 -11.34
N ARG A 258 -14.91 -0.93 -10.84
CA ARG A 258 -15.36 -2.16 -10.15
C ARG A 258 -16.08 -1.86 -8.85
N ALA A 259 -15.54 -0.97 -8.03
CA ALA A 259 -16.17 -0.59 -6.77
C ALA A 259 -17.53 0.09 -7.02
N GLU A 260 -17.65 0.97 -8.02
CA GLU A 260 -18.90 1.62 -8.40
C GLU A 260 -19.96 0.57 -8.82
N MET A 261 -19.56 -0.41 -9.63
CA MET A 261 -20.46 -1.50 -10.02
C MET A 261 -20.85 -2.39 -8.85
N MET A 262 -19.95 -2.65 -7.91
CA MET A 262 -20.26 -3.46 -6.73
C MET A 262 -21.26 -2.74 -5.82
N ASP A 263 -21.10 -1.43 -5.56
CA ASP A 263 -22.07 -0.63 -4.80
C ASP A 263 -23.47 -0.69 -5.45
N ARG A 264 -23.51 -0.56 -6.78
CA ARG A 264 -24.75 -0.67 -7.57
C ARG A 264 -25.37 -2.06 -7.47
N PHE A 265 -24.56 -3.10 -7.58
CA PHE A 265 -25.02 -4.49 -7.48
C PHE A 265 -25.55 -4.79 -6.08
N MET A 266 -24.83 -4.38 -5.03
CA MET A 266 -25.29 -4.50 -3.64
C MET A 266 -26.62 -3.77 -3.41
N SER A 267 -26.77 -2.55 -3.94
CA SER A 267 -28.01 -1.78 -3.83
C SER A 267 -29.20 -2.49 -4.47
N VAL A 268 -29.00 -3.02 -5.69
CA VAL A 268 -30.03 -3.78 -6.42
C VAL A 268 -30.35 -5.09 -5.70
N PHE A 269 -29.34 -5.81 -5.21
CA PHE A 269 -29.51 -7.06 -4.49
C PHE A 269 -30.25 -6.86 -3.17
N ALA A 270 -29.92 -5.82 -2.38
CA ALA A 270 -30.61 -5.49 -1.14
C ALA A 270 -32.09 -5.17 -1.37
N ALA A 271 -32.40 -4.35 -2.38
CA ALA A 271 -33.79 -4.04 -2.75
C ALA A 271 -34.55 -5.31 -3.17
N TRP A 272 -33.93 -6.18 -3.98
CA TRP A 272 -34.51 -7.47 -4.38
C TRP A 272 -34.73 -8.43 -3.20
N MET A 273 -33.89 -8.36 -2.16
CA MET A 273 -34.07 -9.12 -0.93
C MET A 273 -35.21 -8.59 -0.05
N GLY A 274 -35.76 -7.42 -0.35
CA GLY A 274 -36.88 -6.80 0.37
C GLY A 274 -36.45 -5.75 1.41
N TYR A 275 -35.20 -5.30 1.37
CA TYR A 275 -34.72 -4.20 2.20
C TYR A 275 -35.06 -2.89 1.48
N ALA A 276 -36.09 -2.20 1.99
CA ALA A 276 -36.78 -1.10 1.31
C ALA A 276 -35.92 0.16 1.11
N GLU A 277 -34.91 0.34 1.95
CA GLU A 277 -33.87 1.37 1.89
C GLU A 277 -32.79 0.87 2.87
N LEU A 278 -31.54 0.75 2.42
CA LEU A 278 -30.45 0.65 3.39
C LEU A 278 -30.35 2.04 4.05
N ASP A 279 -30.85 2.18 5.28
CA ASP A 279 -30.80 3.42 6.09
C ASP A 279 -29.36 3.93 6.35
N ARG A 280 -28.36 3.25 5.77
CA ARG A 280 -26.97 3.67 5.61
C ARG A 280 -26.50 3.21 4.23
N PRO A 281 -25.77 4.03 3.46
CA PRO A 281 -25.11 3.54 2.27
C PRO A 281 -23.99 2.58 2.71
N HIS A 282 -24.31 1.28 2.77
CA HIS A 282 -23.29 0.26 2.60
C HIS A 282 -22.81 0.40 1.16
N THR A 283 -21.73 1.17 0.98
CA THR A 283 -20.92 1.11 -0.24
C THR A 283 -20.30 -0.30 -0.31
N ALA A 284 -19.45 -0.62 -1.28
CA ALA A 284 -18.63 -1.85 -1.35
C ALA A 284 -17.63 -1.99 -0.18
N GLY A 285 -17.95 -1.32 0.93
CA GLY A 285 -17.52 -1.37 2.31
C GLY A 285 -17.11 -2.71 2.81
N ASP A 286 -18.04 -3.63 2.65
CA ASP A 286 -18.20 -4.59 3.71
C ASP A 286 -17.63 -5.95 3.33
N PHE A 287 -17.55 -6.33 2.05
CA PHE A 287 -16.97 -7.61 1.62
C PHE A 287 -16.50 -7.47 0.15
N GLU A 288 -15.21 -7.48 -0.22
CA GLU A 288 -14.35 -8.60 -0.73
C GLU A 288 -13.03 -7.98 -1.27
N VAL A 289 -12.06 -8.85 -1.52
CA VAL A 289 -10.65 -8.68 -1.91
C VAL A 289 -10.15 -7.32 -2.48
N GLU A 290 -9.04 -6.87 -1.90
CA GLU A 290 -8.23 -5.68 -2.22
C GLU A 290 -8.83 -4.30 -1.86
N ARG A 291 -9.35 -4.17 -0.64
CA ARG A 291 -9.35 -2.88 0.06
C ARG A 291 -7.99 -2.63 0.67
N VAL A 292 -7.12 -1.98 -0.10
CA VAL A 292 -6.11 -1.14 0.51
C VAL A 292 -6.77 0.26 0.46
N ASN A 293 -6.99 1.02 1.56
CA ASN A 293 -6.00 1.95 2.10
C ASN A 293 -6.47 2.78 3.34
N CYS A 294 -5.80 2.57 4.48
CA CYS A 294 -5.04 3.58 5.24
C CYS A 294 -5.73 4.51 6.27
N PHE A 295 -5.08 5.61 6.66
CA PHE A 295 -5.31 6.29 7.94
C PHE A 295 -6.37 7.38 7.85
N ALA A 296 -7.13 7.57 8.92
CA ALA A 296 -7.99 8.74 9.06
C ALA A 296 -7.17 10.05 9.02
N GLY A 297 -7.78 11.12 8.50
CA GLY A 297 -7.11 12.39 8.18
C GLY A 297 -6.30 13.04 9.30
N GLU A 298 -6.72 12.89 10.56
CA GLU A 298 -6.02 13.45 11.71
C GLU A 298 -4.70 12.74 12.06
N THR A 299 -4.45 11.58 11.44
CA THR A 299 -3.27 10.76 11.71
C THR A 299 -2.00 11.52 11.36
N GLN A 300 -1.14 11.68 12.36
CA GLN A 300 0.08 12.48 12.24
C GLN A 300 1.20 11.70 11.56
N VAL A 301 1.73 12.23 10.45
CA VAL A 301 2.84 11.65 9.67
C VAL A 301 4.10 12.48 9.86
N ILE A 302 5.26 11.81 9.97
CA ILE A 302 6.56 12.47 10.06
C ILE A 302 7.04 12.83 8.66
N THR A 303 7.25 14.12 8.44
CA THR A 303 7.91 14.65 7.24
C THR A 303 9.20 15.38 7.61
N ARG A 304 10.08 15.65 6.64
CA ARG A 304 11.30 16.43 6.90
C ARG A 304 11.00 17.85 7.40
N MET A 305 9.85 18.41 7.03
CA MET A 305 9.38 19.72 7.46
C MET A 305 8.61 19.68 8.80
N GLY A 306 8.56 18.52 9.43
CA GLY A 306 7.88 18.30 10.71
C GLY A 306 6.69 17.35 10.62
N THR A 307 6.09 17.09 11.78
CA THR A 307 4.93 16.20 11.90
C THR A 307 3.65 16.95 11.56
N ARG A 308 2.81 16.40 10.68
CA ARG A 308 1.55 17.03 10.23
C ARG A 308 0.43 15.98 10.09
N PRO A 309 -0.86 16.37 10.21
CA PRO A 309 -1.98 15.51 9.85
C PRO A 309 -1.86 15.03 8.40
N ILE A 310 -2.17 13.75 8.14
CA ILE A 310 -2.02 13.14 6.82
C ILE A 310 -2.94 13.79 5.77
N GLU A 311 -4.13 14.25 6.17
CA GLU A 311 -5.04 14.99 5.28
C GLU A 311 -4.43 16.29 4.76
N ALA A 312 -3.68 17.00 5.60
CA ALA A 312 -3.05 18.27 5.24
C ALA A 312 -1.84 18.10 4.30
N LEU A 313 -1.45 16.85 4.06
CA LEU A 313 -0.38 16.46 3.16
C LEU A 313 -0.92 15.89 1.83
N ALA A 314 -2.22 15.56 1.75
CA ALA A 314 -2.83 14.94 0.59
C ALA A 314 -2.70 15.80 -0.67
N GLY A 315 -2.45 15.16 -1.82
CA GLY A 315 -2.21 15.81 -3.11
C GLY A 315 -0.78 16.36 -3.28
N GLY A 316 0.06 16.29 -2.23
CA GLY A 316 1.44 16.79 -2.25
C GLY A 316 2.50 15.70 -2.24
N GLN A 317 3.71 16.08 -2.68
CA GLN A 317 4.94 15.29 -2.56
C GLN A 317 5.74 15.72 -1.33
N HIS A 318 6.04 14.79 -0.43
CA HIS A 318 6.69 15.08 0.85
C HIS A 318 7.87 14.15 1.10
N GLU A 319 8.90 14.63 1.77
CA GLU A 319 10.00 13.78 2.24
C GLU A 319 9.58 13.05 3.52
N LEU A 320 9.32 11.75 3.39
CA LEU A 320 8.85 10.87 4.45
C LEU A 320 9.98 10.03 5.01
N LEU A 321 9.96 9.79 6.32
CA LEU A 321 10.92 8.92 6.96
C LEU A 321 10.54 7.44 6.73
N THR A 322 11.44 6.66 6.15
CA THR A 322 11.18 5.28 5.69
C THR A 322 11.97 4.24 6.49
N ASP A 323 11.77 2.95 6.20
CA ASP A 323 12.56 1.90 6.84
C ASP A 323 14.08 2.12 6.67
N GLY A 324 14.84 1.82 7.72
CA GLY A 324 16.26 2.16 7.78
C GLY A 324 16.56 3.60 8.22
N GLY A 325 15.59 4.51 8.28
CA GLY A 325 15.76 5.87 8.80
C GLY A 325 16.16 6.90 7.74
N GLU A 326 15.84 6.65 6.47
CA GLU A 326 16.14 7.53 5.35
C GLU A 326 14.92 8.37 4.95
N TRP A 327 15.17 9.58 4.44
CA TRP A 327 14.14 10.49 3.93
C TRP A 327 13.91 10.23 2.45
N VAL A 328 12.68 9.86 2.08
CA VAL A 328 12.29 9.56 0.69
C VAL A 328 11.14 10.45 0.28
N LYS A 329 11.26 11.11 -0.87
CA LYS A 329 10.18 11.92 -1.44
C LYS A 329 9.09 11.03 -2.00
N ALA A 330 7.87 11.16 -1.50
CA ALA A 330 6.72 10.36 -1.91
C ALA A 330 5.40 11.14 -1.84
N PRO A 331 4.39 10.79 -2.66
CA PRO A 331 3.08 11.39 -2.56
C PRO A 331 2.28 10.85 -1.37
N ILE A 332 1.45 11.72 -0.79
CA ILE A 332 0.34 11.32 0.08
C ILE A 332 -0.96 11.53 -0.71
N MET A 333 -1.78 10.48 -0.77
CA MET A 333 -3.01 10.44 -1.56
C MET A 333 -4.21 10.28 -0.64
N HIS A 334 -5.34 10.86 -1.05
CA HIS A 334 -6.66 10.58 -0.51
C HIS A 334 -7.26 9.37 -1.21
N PHE A 335 -7.97 8.53 -0.44
CA PHE A 335 -8.49 7.24 -0.90
C PHE A 335 -9.98 7.08 -0.59
N GLY A 336 -10.71 8.20 -0.50
CA GLY A 336 -12.15 8.22 -0.25
C GLY A 336 -12.51 7.91 1.21
N ARG A 337 -13.81 7.76 1.46
CA ARG A 337 -14.34 7.43 2.80
C ARG A 337 -14.37 5.91 3.03
N GLN A 338 -13.82 5.46 4.16
CA GLN A 338 -13.79 4.05 4.54
C GLN A 338 -14.07 3.90 6.04
N GLU A 339 -14.54 2.72 6.45
CA GLU A 339 -14.66 2.40 7.87
C GLU A 339 -13.28 2.31 8.52
N VAL A 340 -13.13 2.96 9.67
CA VAL A 340 -11.89 2.94 10.45
C VAL A 340 -12.01 2.10 11.72
N THR A 341 -10.89 1.55 12.14
CA THR A 341 -10.72 0.84 13.40
C THR A 341 -9.79 1.66 14.28
N GLU A 342 -10.16 1.82 15.55
CA GLU A 342 -9.30 2.45 16.55
C GLU A 342 -8.24 1.47 17.03
N VAL A 343 -6.98 1.83 16.84
CA VAL A 343 -5.81 1.14 17.37
C VAL A 343 -5.26 1.93 18.54
N THR A 344 -5.48 1.44 19.75
CA THR A 344 -4.90 2.02 20.97
C THR A 344 -3.53 1.39 21.24
N LEU A 345 -2.51 2.23 21.31
CA LEU A 345 -1.13 1.89 21.59
C LEU A 345 -0.69 2.43 22.95
N ILE A 346 0.24 1.74 23.61
CA ILE A 346 0.88 2.18 24.84
C ILE A 346 2.39 2.20 24.76
N ARG A 347 2.99 3.28 25.27
CA ARG A 347 4.43 3.38 25.52
C ARG A 347 4.69 4.11 26.82
N SER A 348 5.37 3.44 27.75
CA SER A 348 5.77 4.02 29.04
C SER A 348 4.62 4.67 29.83
N GLY A 349 3.43 4.04 29.80
CA GLY A 349 2.22 4.50 30.47
C GLY A 349 1.40 5.55 29.72
N VAL A 350 1.87 6.02 28.57
CA VAL A 350 1.14 6.95 27.71
C VAL A 350 0.35 6.16 26.67
N LEU A 351 -0.93 6.46 26.54
CA LEU A 351 -1.82 5.91 25.53
C LEU A 351 -1.86 6.82 24.30
N LYS A 352 -2.00 6.22 23.13
CA LYS A 352 -2.21 6.90 21.85
C LYS A 352 -3.21 6.10 21.04
N THR A 353 -4.18 6.77 20.41
CA THR A 353 -5.14 6.14 19.52
C THR A 353 -4.86 6.57 18.09
N ILE A 354 -4.87 5.61 17.16
CA ILE A 354 -4.72 5.85 15.72
C ILE A 354 -5.92 5.19 15.04
N ARG A 355 -6.61 5.92 14.16
CA ARG A 355 -7.71 5.38 13.37
C ARG A 355 -7.19 4.97 11.99
N ALA A 356 -7.33 3.69 11.66
CA ALA A 356 -6.84 3.12 10.40
C ALA A 356 -7.86 2.10 9.88
N THR A 357 -7.91 1.90 8.56
CA THR A 357 -8.75 0.81 8.03
C THR A 357 -8.29 -0.56 8.53
N ALA A 358 -9.22 -1.53 8.52
CA ALA A 358 -9.02 -2.89 9.00
C ALA A 358 -7.81 -3.60 8.35
N GLU A 359 -7.57 -3.34 7.06
CA GLU A 359 -6.51 -3.99 6.29
C GLU A 359 -5.20 -3.19 6.24
N HIS A 360 -5.11 -2.05 6.94
CA HIS A 360 -3.86 -1.28 7.00
C HIS A 360 -2.71 -2.11 7.58
N ARG A 361 -1.54 -2.10 6.91
CA ARG A 361 -0.36 -2.91 7.28
C ARG A 361 0.51 -2.22 8.32
N TRP A 362 0.74 -2.91 9.42
CA TRP A 362 1.65 -2.51 10.50
C TRP A 362 2.93 -3.31 10.44
N LEU A 363 4.08 -2.62 10.58
CA LEU A 363 5.38 -3.27 10.69
C LEU A 363 5.69 -3.51 12.18
N LEU A 364 5.93 -4.77 12.53
CA LEU A 364 5.97 -5.25 13.91
C LEU A 364 7.27 -5.97 14.25
N LEU A 365 7.53 -6.12 15.55
CA LEU A 365 8.67 -6.87 16.08
C LEU A 365 8.23 -7.96 17.05
N THR A 366 8.70 -9.18 16.82
CA THR A 366 8.49 -10.31 17.73
C THR A 366 9.16 -10.07 19.09
N ARG A 367 8.87 -10.94 20.08
CA ARG A 367 9.58 -10.90 21.38
C ARG A 367 11.10 -11.00 21.24
N ARG A 368 11.59 -11.72 20.21
CA ARG A 368 13.01 -11.89 19.86
C ARG A 368 13.56 -10.81 18.92
N GLY A 369 12.78 -9.78 18.58
CA GLY A 369 13.22 -8.66 17.74
C GLY A 369 13.22 -8.93 16.22
N ARG A 370 12.67 -10.07 15.76
CA ARG A 370 12.46 -10.32 14.33
C ARG A 370 11.30 -9.48 13.80
N LYS A 371 11.48 -8.89 12.61
CA LYS A 371 10.45 -8.14 11.89
C LYS A 371 9.37 -9.07 11.33
N TYR A 372 8.12 -8.63 11.38
CA TYR A 372 6.98 -9.25 10.72
C TYR A 372 5.90 -8.19 10.49
N GLU A 373 4.80 -8.55 9.83
CA GLU A 373 3.71 -7.63 9.54
C GLU A 373 2.37 -8.20 10.01
N ALA A 374 1.44 -7.31 10.31
CA ALA A 374 0.03 -7.65 10.53
C ALA A 374 -0.87 -6.52 10.01
N THR A 375 -2.10 -6.86 9.64
CA THR A 375 -3.13 -5.86 9.36
C THR A 375 -3.73 -5.31 10.65
N THR A 376 -4.39 -4.15 10.60
CA THR A 376 -5.09 -3.58 11.77
C THR A 376 -6.02 -4.59 12.43
N ALA A 377 -6.82 -5.32 11.64
CA ALA A 377 -7.74 -6.35 12.11
C ALA A 377 -7.04 -7.54 12.79
N LYS A 378 -5.76 -7.78 12.48
CA LYS A 378 -4.95 -8.87 13.02
C LYS A 378 -3.99 -8.43 14.14
N LEU A 379 -4.01 -7.16 14.53
CA LEU A 379 -3.21 -6.66 15.64
C LEU A 379 -3.71 -7.23 16.97
N ASN A 380 -2.80 -7.79 17.76
CA ASN A 380 -3.08 -8.34 19.07
C ASN A 380 -2.54 -7.45 20.20
N PRO A 381 -3.20 -7.42 21.37
CA PRO A 381 -2.64 -6.81 22.56
C PRO A 381 -1.23 -7.35 22.86
N GLY A 382 -0.26 -6.45 23.00
CA GLY A 382 1.15 -6.76 23.25
C GLY A 382 2.05 -6.73 22.01
N ASP A 383 1.50 -6.72 20.80
CA ASP A 383 2.27 -6.58 19.55
C ASP A 383 3.13 -5.33 19.60
N LYS A 384 4.41 -5.45 19.23
CA LYS A 384 5.36 -4.33 19.29
C LYS A 384 5.48 -3.67 17.93
N MET A 385 5.10 -2.41 17.82
CA MET A 385 5.33 -1.63 16.62
C MET A 385 6.83 -1.45 16.38
N GLN A 386 7.27 -1.63 15.14
CA GLN A 386 8.65 -1.36 14.74
C GLN A 386 8.91 0.15 14.84
N PRO A 387 9.89 0.59 15.64
CA PRO A 387 10.24 1.99 15.69
C PRO A 387 11.18 2.34 14.53
N VAL A 388 11.15 3.60 14.12
CA VAL A 388 12.11 4.14 13.15
C VAL A 388 12.54 5.54 13.57
N PHE A 389 13.82 5.83 13.43
CA PHE A 389 14.41 7.13 13.72
C PHE A 389 15.25 7.54 12.52
N ALA A 390 15.35 8.84 12.25
CA ALA A 390 16.24 9.34 11.20
C ALA A 390 17.68 8.88 11.49
N LYS A 391 18.38 8.39 10.46
CA LYS A 391 19.82 8.14 10.57
C LYS A 391 20.49 9.47 10.93
N GLN A 392 21.31 9.45 11.98
CA GLN A 392 22.19 10.59 12.22
C GLN A 392 23.15 10.73 11.03
N PRO A 393 23.51 11.97 10.63
CA PRO A 393 24.56 12.18 9.65
C PRO A 393 25.81 11.39 10.05
N ALA A 394 26.49 10.76 9.10
CA ALA A 394 27.66 9.94 9.40
C ALA A 394 28.78 10.79 10.04
N GLY A 395 28.95 10.67 11.36
CA GLY A 395 29.91 11.43 12.17
C GLY A 395 29.27 11.90 13.48
N ARG A 396 30.06 12.05 14.56
CA ARG A 396 29.57 12.74 15.76
C ARG A 396 29.21 14.17 15.35
N THR A 397 27.95 14.56 15.48
CA THR A 397 27.52 15.93 15.24
C THR A 397 28.15 16.81 16.32
N THR A 398 29.25 17.49 16.00
CA THR A 398 29.88 18.44 16.90
C THR A 398 28.90 19.57 17.22
N VAL A 399 28.80 19.92 18.49
CA VAL A 399 27.96 21.04 18.94
C VAL A 399 28.48 22.34 18.30
N ASP A 400 27.67 22.95 17.43
CA ASP A 400 27.92 24.30 16.94
C ASP A 400 27.80 25.31 18.11
N GLN A 401 28.89 26.01 18.41
CA GLN A 401 28.98 26.89 19.58
C GLN A 401 27.98 28.04 19.51
N LEU A 402 27.78 28.62 18.33
CA LEU A 402 26.88 29.76 18.14
C LEU A 402 25.42 29.34 18.34
N SER A 403 25.05 28.17 17.79
CA SER A 403 23.73 27.59 17.96
C SER A 403 23.48 27.19 19.42
N ALA A 404 24.47 26.66 20.12
CA ALA A 404 24.39 26.39 21.56
C ALA A 404 24.17 27.66 22.39
N ALA A 405 24.89 28.74 22.10
CA ALA A 405 24.65 30.04 22.74
C ALA A 405 23.24 30.56 22.45
N ARG A 406 22.77 30.44 21.20
CA ARG A 406 21.40 30.81 20.81
C ARG A 406 20.34 29.99 21.56
N GLY A 407 20.52 28.67 21.66
CA GLY A 407 19.61 27.78 22.40
C GLY A 407 19.54 28.13 23.88
N PHE A 408 20.67 28.46 24.50
CA PHE A 408 20.71 28.90 25.90
C PHE A 408 19.94 30.22 26.11
N VAL A 409 20.13 31.20 25.21
CA VAL A 409 19.38 32.46 25.25
C VAL A 409 17.88 32.23 25.05
N TYR A 410 17.49 31.26 24.23
CA TYR A 410 16.08 30.92 24.06
C TYR A 410 15.44 30.45 25.37
N GLY A 411 16.13 29.62 26.17
CA GLY A 411 15.69 29.20 27.50
C GLY A 411 15.77 30.32 28.54
N ASP A 412 16.99 30.67 28.97
CA ASP A 412 17.24 31.53 30.14
C ASP A 412 17.52 33.02 29.80
N GLY A 413 17.47 33.37 28.52
CA GLY A 413 17.62 34.75 28.09
C GLY A 413 16.38 35.61 28.29
N ALA A 414 16.55 36.93 28.15
CA ALA A 414 15.47 37.90 28.23
C ALA A 414 15.57 38.97 27.14
N MET A 415 14.42 39.52 26.72
CA MET A 415 14.38 40.66 25.79
C MET A 415 14.77 41.95 26.50
N LYS A 416 15.57 42.78 25.82
CA LYS A 416 16.00 44.12 26.21
C LYS A 416 15.85 45.06 25.02
N GLY A 417 14.67 45.67 24.89
CA GLY A 417 14.31 46.43 23.68
C GLY A 417 14.25 45.50 22.47
N ARG A 418 14.97 45.83 21.40
CA ARG A 418 15.08 45.00 20.17
C ARG A 418 16.21 43.96 20.22
N ARG A 419 16.96 43.90 21.31
CA ARG A 419 18.08 42.94 21.52
C ARG A 419 17.70 41.95 22.62
N SER A 420 18.45 40.88 22.73
CA SER A 420 18.34 39.92 23.84
C SER A 420 19.56 39.97 24.77
N CYS A 421 19.46 39.31 25.90
CA CYS A 421 20.57 39.08 26.82
C CYS A 421 20.56 37.63 27.33
N ALA A 422 21.75 37.07 27.57
CA ALA A 422 21.92 35.81 28.30
C ALA A 422 22.07 36.12 29.80
N ASN A 423 21.28 35.46 30.65
CA ASN A 423 21.43 35.52 32.10
C ASN A 423 22.07 34.23 32.59
N PHE A 424 23.06 34.35 33.47
CA PHE A 424 23.73 33.22 34.09
C PHE A 424 23.51 33.27 35.60
N CYS A 425 22.69 32.36 36.11
CA CYS A 425 22.30 32.29 37.51
C CYS A 425 22.97 31.07 38.18
N GLY A 426 24.05 31.33 38.92
CA GLY A 426 24.80 30.29 39.63
C GLY A 426 25.72 29.45 38.75
N THR A 427 26.42 28.50 39.38
CA THR A 427 27.52 27.75 38.75
C THR A 427 27.09 26.85 37.59
N LYS A 428 25.81 26.45 37.56
CA LYS A 428 25.22 25.68 36.45
C LYS A 428 25.30 26.48 35.15
N ASP A 429 24.74 27.68 35.17
CA ASP A 429 24.59 28.50 33.97
C ASP A 429 25.91 29.15 33.56
N GLU A 430 26.77 29.48 34.54
CA GLU A 430 28.09 30.05 34.26
C GLU A 430 28.98 29.13 33.39
N ALA A 431 28.72 27.83 33.38
CA ALA A 431 29.39 26.88 32.48
C ALA A 431 29.13 27.19 30.99
N MET A 432 28.10 27.98 30.68
CA MET A 432 27.77 28.39 29.31
C MET A 432 28.54 29.63 28.84
N ILE A 433 29.21 30.38 29.72
CA ILE A 433 29.94 31.60 29.37
C ILE A 433 30.95 31.41 28.20
N PRO A 434 31.74 30.31 28.15
CA PRO A 434 32.70 30.11 27.06
C PRO A 434 32.08 30.04 25.65
N TYR A 435 30.80 29.69 25.54
CA TYR A 435 30.08 29.60 24.25
C TYR A 435 29.69 30.98 23.70
N PHE A 436 29.85 32.06 24.49
CA PHE A 436 29.60 33.44 24.06
C PHE A 436 30.88 34.19 23.67
N ASN A 437 32.02 33.50 23.57
CA ASN A 437 33.29 34.13 23.19
C ASN A 437 33.18 34.82 21.82
N GLY A 438 33.41 36.13 21.80
CA GLY A 438 33.32 36.94 20.59
C GLY A 438 31.90 37.36 20.18
N VAL A 439 30.88 37.11 21.02
CA VAL A 439 29.48 37.45 20.70
C VAL A 439 28.83 38.29 21.81
N GLY A 440 28.21 39.40 21.41
CA GLY A 440 27.57 40.35 22.33
C GLY A 440 28.56 41.26 23.06
N ASN A 441 28.07 41.95 24.07
CA ASN A 441 28.86 42.84 24.91
C ASN A 441 29.64 42.05 25.98
N PRO A 442 30.75 42.61 26.52
CA PRO A 442 31.49 41.99 27.61
C PRO A 442 30.59 41.60 28.80
N LEU A 443 30.90 40.45 29.40
CA LEU A 443 30.23 39.92 30.59
C LEU A 443 30.21 40.96 31.72
N ARG A 444 29.03 41.20 32.30
CA ARG A 444 28.86 42.09 33.46
C ARG A 444 28.17 41.35 34.60
N THR A 445 28.59 41.65 35.83
CA THR A 445 27.99 41.09 37.06
C THR A 445 26.99 42.06 37.65
N TYR A 446 25.78 41.57 37.94
CA TYR A 446 24.68 42.32 38.55
C TYR A 446 24.16 41.55 39.77
N GLY A 447 24.71 41.84 40.95
CA GLY A 447 24.45 41.03 42.15
C GLY A 447 24.94 39.60 41.96
N GLU A 448 24.05 38.62 42.16
CA GLU A 448 24.35 37.19 41.97
C GLU A 448 24.22 36.70 40.52
N VAL A 449 23.78 37.56 39.59
CA VAL A 449 23.54 37.19 38.19
C VAL A 449 24.62 37.80 37.29
N LYS A 450 25.28 36.96 36.48
CA LYS A 450 26.15 37.43 35.40
C LYS A 450 25.35 37.56 34.11
N ARG A 451 25.66 38.55 33.27
CA ARG A 451 24.87 38.84 32.06
C ARG A 451 25.73 39.28 30.88
N ILE A 452 25.40 38.76 29.70
CA ILE A 452 25.87 39.23 28.40
C ILE A 452 24.69 39.89 27.68
N THR A 453 24.88 41.12 27.19
CA THR A 453 23.84 41.92 26.52
C THR A 453 24.21 42.20 25.07
N GLY A 454 23.31 42.82 24.29
CA GLY A 454 23.59 43.20 22.90
C GLY A 454 23.46 42.03 21.90
N LEU A 455 22.90 40.90 22.35
CA LEU A 455 22.67 39.73 21.51
C LEU A 455 21.47 39.97 20.56
N PRO A 456 21.39 39.29 19.41
CA PRO A 456 20.27 39.44 18.49
C PRO A 456 18.93 39.13 19.16
N GLY A 457 17.88 39.90 18.86
CA GLY A 457 16.57 39.74 19.49
C GLY A 457 15.94 38.38 19.15
N GLU A 458 16.14 37.94 17.91
CA GLU A 458 15.67 36.67 17.37
C GLU A 458 16.21 35.44 18.12
N TRP A 459 17.28 35.57 18.91
CA TRP A 459 17.78 34.46 19.72
C TRP A 459 16.83 34.09 20.86
N LYS A 460 16.03 35.03 21.35
CA LYS A 460 15.01 34.76 22.38
C LYS A 460 13.64 34.48 21.78
N SER A 461 13.29 35.11 20.66
CA SER A 461 11.95 34.99 20.08
C SER A 461 11.81 33.83 19.09
N ASP A 462 12.88 33.46 18.38
CA ASP A 462 12.77 32.62 17.19
C ASP A 462 13.50 31.28 17.35
N ARG A 463 12.84 30.22 16.88
CA ARG A 463 13.38 28.87 16.79
C ARG A 463 14.07 28.69 15.43
N PRO A 464 15.13 27.87 15.31
CA PRO A 464 15.70 27.53 14.00
C PRO A 464 14.65 26.92 13.06
N ALA A 465 14.82 27.08 11.75
CA ALA A 465 13.96 26.38 10.79
C ALA A 465 14.27 24.87 10.82
N LEU A 466 13.26 24.01 10.68
CA LEU A 466 13.44 22.55 10.80
C LEU A 466 14.27 21.93 9.67
N ASP A 467 14.45 22.66 8.57
CA ASP A 467 15.31 22.34 7.43
C ASP A 467 16.73 22.91 7.54
N SER A 468 17.07 23.54 8.68
CA SER A 468 18.43 24.00 8.95
C SER A 468 19.42 22.84 8.97
N ASP A 469 20.71 23.14 8.82
CA ASP A 469 21.78 22.15 8.96
C ASP A 469 21.63 21.36 10.29
N PRO A 470 21.76 20.02 10.28
CA PRO A 470 21.61 19.21 11.49
C PRO A 470 22.49 19.67 12.66
N SER A 471 23.69 20.21 12.41
CA SER A 471 24.57 20.72 13.45
C SER A 471 24.01 21.97 14.14
N VAL A 472 23.26 22.82 13.41
CA VAL A 472 22.58 24.00 13.94
C VAL A 472 21.44 23.59 14.85
N LEU A 473 20.59 22.65 14.41
CA LEU A 473 19.50 22.12 15.22
C LEU A 473 20.03 21.40 16.47
N TYR A 474 21.06 20.57 16.31
CA TYR A 474 21.70 19.85 17.41
C TYR A 474 22.33 20.79 18.44
N GLY A 475 23.08 21.81 17.98
CA GLY A 475 23.66 22.82 18.85
C GLY A 475 22.60 23.62 19.59
N TRP A 476 21.54 24.07 18.89
CA TRP A 476 20.43 24.78 19.52
C TRP A 476 19.72 23.93 20.59
N LEU A 477 19.48 22.65 20.31
CA LEU A 477 18.90 21.72 21.29
C LEU A 477 19.80 21.53 22.52
N ALA A 478 21.11 21.38 22.34
CA ALA A 478 22.07 21.26 23.43
C ALA A 478 22.11 22.52 24.30
N GLY A 479 22.06 23.71 23.68
CA GLY A 479 21.97 24.99 24.36
C GLY A 479 20.69 25.17 25.16
N TYR A 480 19.55 24.84 24.54
CA TYR A 480 18.25 24.94 25.22
C TYR A 480 18.14 23.94 26.38
N PHE A 481 18.73 22.74 26.21
CA PHE A 481 18.86 21.77 27.28
C PHE A 481 19.78 22.24 28.42
N ALA A 482 20.83 23.01 28.12
CA ALA A 482 21.68 23.57 29.17
C ALA A 482 20.89 24.53 30.08
N ALA A 483 20.03 25.36 29.48
CA ALA A 483 19.15 26.27 30.21
C ALA A 483 18.10 25.50 31.04
N ASP A 484 17.15 24.85 30.36
CA ASP A 484 15.91 24.35 30.96
C ASP A 484 15.88 22.83 31.20
N GLY A 485 16.99 22.14 30.91
CA GLY A 485 17.13 20.70 31.07
C GLY A 485 17.76 20.27 32.38
N ASP A 486 17.52 19.01 32.75
CA ASP A 486 18.16 18.32 33.86
C ASP A 486 18.44 16.85 33.51
N VAL A 487 19.44 16.28 34.18
CA VAL A 487 19.77 14.85 34.09
C VAL A 487 19.54 14.21 35.45
N GLY A 488 18.52 13.35 35.51
CA GLY A 488 18.15 12.65 36.74
C GLY A 488 19.20 11.62 37.20
N LYS A 489 19.02 11.06 38.40
CA LYS A 489 19.96 10.10 39.03
C LYS A 489 20.27 8.84 38.20
N THR A 490 19.35 8.44 37.32
CA THR A 490 19.53 7.30 36.40
C THR A 490 20.22 7.67 35.09
N GLY A 491 20.66 8.92 34.94
CA GLY A 491 21.23 9.46 33.71
C GLY A 491 20.20 9.76 32.62
N ARG A 492 18.92 9.96 32.99
CA ARG A 492 17.82 10.25 32.07
C ARG A 492 17.73 11.76 31.80
N PRO A 493 17.91 12.23 30.55
CA PRO A 493 17.76 13.63 30.18
C PRO A 493 16.28 14.02 30.09
N THR A 494 15.91 15.14 30.70
CA THR A 494 14.56 15.70 30.65
C THR A 494 14.64 17.20 30.43
N LEU A 495 13.92 17.71 29.43
CA LEU A 495 13.75 19.14 29.18
C LEU A 495 12.38 19.59 29.69
N SER A 496 12.32 20.78 30.27
CA SER A 496 11.08 21.36 30.79
C SER A 496 10.75 22.69 30.12
N SER A 497 9.47 23.05 30.06
CA SER A 497 9.03 24.33 29.50
C SER A 497 7.65 24.69 30.05
N ALA A 498 7.38 25.99 30.19
CA ALA A 498 6.03 26.49 30.48
C ALA A 498 5.10 26.43 29.25
N SER A 499 5.68 26.32 28.04
CA SER A 499 4.96 26.20 26.77
C SER A 499 5.04 24.78 26.22
N ILE A 500 3.88 24.17 25.98
CA ILE A 500 3.78 22.88 25.29
C ILE A 500 4.26 22.99 23.83
N GLU A 501 3.99 24.11 23.15
CA GLU A 501 4.40 24.35 21.76
C GLU A 501 5.92 24.33 21.60
N ASN A 502 6.65 24.82 22.61
CA ASN A 502 8.12 24.76 22.60
C ASN A 502 8.60 23.30 22.66
N LEU A 503 7.96 22.46 23.47
CA LEU A 503 8.35 21.05 23.57
C LEU A 503 7.90 20.24 22.35
N GLU A 504 6.81 20.59 21.68
CA GLU A 504 6.45 19.97 20.40
C GLU A 504 7.45 20.33 19.28
N TYR A 505 7.91 21.58 19.25
CA TYR A 505 9.03 21.94 18.38
C TYR A 505 10.29 21.14 18.73
N VAL A 506 10.66 21.03 20.02
CA VAL A 506 11.81 20.22 20.45
C VAL A 506 11.68 18.78 20.01
N ARG A 507 10.49 18.16 20.17
CA ARG A 507 10.25 16.79 19.70
C ARG A 507 10.50 16.66 18.20
N THR A 508 10.03 17.63 17.42
CA THR A 508 10.21 17.65 15.96
C THR A 508 11.67 17.85 15.58
N ALA A 509 12.36 18.83 16.19
CA ALA A 509 13.78 19.10 15.96
C ALA A 509 14.66 17.89 16.35
N CYS A 510 14.41 17.28 17.51
CA CYS A 510 15.08 16.04 17.93
C CYS A 510 14.90 14.94 16.89
N GLN A 511 13.69 14.80 16.32
CA GLN A 511 13.40 13.79 15.32
C GLN A 511 14.19 14.01 14.02
N VAL A 512 14.34 15.26 13.57
CA VAL A 512 15.16 15.63 12.41
C VAL A 512 16.63 15.26 12.61
N VAL A 513 17.17 15.49 13.81
CA VAL A 513 18.58 15.18 14.13
C VAL A 513 18.80 13.76 14.66
N GLY A 514 17.78 12.88 14.62
CA GLY A 514 17.90 11.48 15.01
C GLY A 514 18.00 11.23 16.53
N ILE A 515 17.36 12.09 17.34
CA ILE A 515 17.22 11.93 18.80
C ILE A 515 15.78 11.49 19.12
N GLY A 516 15.63 10.31 19.73
CA GLY A 516 14.33 9.83 20.19
C GLY A 516 13.80 10.64 21.37
N THR A 517 12.47 10.83 21.42
CA THR A 517 11.79 11.50 22.54
C THR A 517 10.66 10.66 23.12
N PHE A 518 10.36 10.90 24.40
CA PHE A 518 9.13 10.42 25.04
C PHE A 518 8.00 11.44 24.83
N GLY A 519 6.75 11.02 25.02
CA GLY A 519 5.61 11.95 24.97
C GLY A 519 5.70 13.03 26.07
N ILE A 520 5.17 14.21 25.77
CA ILE A 520 5.13 15.35 26.70
C ILE A 520 4.22 15.01 27.88
N ARG A 521 4.67 15.33 29.09
CA ARG A 521 3.90 15.17 30.33
C ARG A 521 3.68 16.52 30.97
N ALA A 522 2.45 16.78 31.42
CA ALA A 522 2.14 17.94 32.25
C ALA A 522 2.40 17.63 33.73
N ARG A 523 3.03 18.55 34.45
CA ARG A 523 3.22 18.52 35.89
C ARG A 523 2.71 19.83 36.48
N ILE A 524 1.77 19.75 37.41
CA ILE A 524 1.30 20.91 38.16
C ILE A 524 2.19 21.05 39.40
N GLY A 525 2.81 22.21 39.60
CA GLY A 525 3.69 22.47 40.73
C GLY A 525 3.67 23.92 41.18
N LYS A 526 4.17 24.17 42.40
CA LYS A 526 4.53 25.53 42.85
C LYS A 526 5.91 25.85 42.28
N THR A 527 6.04 26.92 41.49
CA THR A 527 7.37 27.41 41.09
C THR A 527 7.91 28.39 42.12
N GLY A 528 9.23 28.45 42.31
CA GLY A 528 9.87 29.34 43.29
C GLY A 528 9.67 30.84 43.01
N TYR A 529 9.24 31.21 41.79
CA TYR A 529 9.04 32.59 41.34
C TYR A 529 7.58 33.03 41.32
N SER A 530 6.63 32.11 41.47
CA SER A 530 5.19 32.39 41.38
C SER A 530 4.58 32.38 42.77
N ASN A 531 4.58 33.51 43.49
CA ASN A 531 3.92 33.79 44.79
C ASN A 531 2.75 32.83 45.17
N GLY A 532 3.05 31.58 45.53
CA GLY A 532 2.06 30.52 45.79
C GLY A 532 1.19 30.03 44.62
N ARG A 533 1.33 30.53 43.38
CA ARG A 533 0.45 30.17 42.24
C ARG A 533 0.86 28.84 41.63
N LEU A 534 -0.10 27.93 41.40
CA LEU A 534 0.14 26.69 40.68
C LEU A 534 0.38 27.00 39.20
N VAL A 535 1.49 26.52 38.65
CA VAL A 535 1.82 26.66 37.24
C VAL A 535 1.98 25.26 36.64
N THR A 536 1.42 25.07 35.45
CA THR A 536 1.63 23.85 34.67
C THR A 536 2.97 23.92 33.97
N GLN A 537 3.87 22.97 34.27
CA GLN A 537 5.12 22.79 33.56
C GLN A 537 5.03 21.53 32.72
N TYR A 538 5.44 21.62 31.46
CA TYR A 538 5.51 20.49 30.55
C TYR A 538 6.92 19.92 30.56
N LEU A 539 7.03 18.60 30.43
CA LEU A 539 8.31 17.89 30.40
C LEU A 539 8.36 16.94 29.23
N VAL A 540 9.49 16.93 28.52
CA VAL A 540 9.82 15.94 27.48
C VAL A 540 11.11 15.24 27.87
N GLY A 541 11.09 13.91 27.84
CA GLY A 541 12.31 13.12 28.04
C GLY A 541 13.00 12.87 26.70
N LEU A 542 14.33 12.94 26.68
CA LEU A 542 15.13 12.52 25.52
C LEU A 542 15.64 11.09 25.75
N MET A 543 15.74 10.30 24.68
CA MET A 543 16.31 8.97 24.73
C MET A 543 17.82 9.09 24.82
N ARG A 544 18.36 8.65 25.94
CA ARG A 544 19.78 8.54 26.26
C ARG A 544 20.55 7.75 25.19
N GLY A 545 19.96 6.69 24.64
CA GLY A 545 20.64 5.86 23.63
C GLY A 545 20.97 6.56 22.32
N ASP A 546 20.37 7.73 22.06
CA ASP A 546 20.59 8.53 20.84
C ASP A 546 21.46 9.77 21.11
N LEU A 547 22.00 9.89 22.32
CA LEU A 547 22.79 11.02 22.79
C LEU A 547 24.18 10.56 23.25
N ASP A 548 25.16 11.44 23.12
CA ASP A 548 26.48 11.26 23.71
C ASP A 548 26.78 12.36 24.74
N GLY A 549 27.97 12.31 25.35
CA GLY A 549 28.38 13.29 26.35
C GLY A 549 28.51 14.72 25.80
N GLU A 550 28.71 14.90 24.48
CA GLU A 550 28.93 16.21 23.86
C GLU A 550 27.66 17.05 23.86
N PHE A 551 26.48 16.42 23.76
CA PHE A 551 25.19 17.09 23.92
C PHE A 551 25.06 17.86 25.25
N PHE A 552 25.73 17.39 26.30
CA PHE A 552 25.64 17.99 27.64
C PHE A 552 26.75 19.02 27.85
N LEU A 553 26.38 20.29 27.65
CA LEU A 553 27.30 21.43 27.74
C LEU A 553 27.71 21.76 29.19
N ILE A 554 26.83 21.44 30.14
CA ILE A 554 27.10 21.60 31.57
C ILE A 554 27.84 20.35 32.10
N PRO A 555 29.02 20.51 32.73
CA PRO A 555 29.83 19.38 33.21
C PRO A 555 29.08 18.43 34.16
N GLU A 556 28.24 18.97 35.05
CA GLU A 556 27.45 18.16 35.98
C GLU A 556 26.39 17.32 35.25
N HIS A 557 25.72 17.88 34.24
CA HIS A 557 24.77 17.12 33.41
C HIS A 557 25.49 15.97 32.69
N ARG A 558 26.65 16.26 32.10
CA ARG A 558 27.49 15.26 31.43
C ARG A 558 27.91 14.15 32.38
N ARG A 559 28.41 14.50 33.57
CA ARG A 559 28.81 13.52 34.59
C ARG A 559 27.64 12.62 35.00
N ARG A 560 26.46 13.20 35.28
CA ARG A 560 25.26 12.42 35.64
C ARG A 560 24.77 11.54 34.49
N PHE A 561 24.88 12.03 33.27
CA PHE A 561 24.61 11.24 32.08
C PHE A 561 25.57 10.06 32.02
N GLU A 562 26.88 10.26 31.95
CA GLU A 562 27.88 9.20 31.83
C GLU A 562 27.86 8.18 32.99
N ALA A 563 27.66 8.65 34.23
CA ALA A 563 27.57 7.81 35.42
C ALA A 563 26.25 7.04 35.55
N GLY A 564 25.17 7.54 34.95
CA GLY A 564 23.85 6.90 35.01
C GLY A 564 23.85 5.47 34.47
N ARG A 565 23.12 4.58 35.15
CA ARG A 565 22.88 3.19 34.74
C ARG A 565 21.37 2.89 34.88
N GLY A 566 20.85 2.00 34.04
CA GLY A 566 19.51 1.42 34.23
C GLY A 566 18.31 2.27 33.79
N ALA A 567 18.50 3.35 33.01
CA ALA A 567 17.37 4.04 32.39
C ALA A 567 16.72 3.14 31.32
N ALA A 568 15.57 2.53 31.62
CA ALA A 568 14.86 1.68 30.67
C ALA A 568 14.26 2.50 29.51
N GLU A 569 14.71 2.22 28.28
CA GLU A 569 14.23 2.88 27.06
C GLU A 569 13.29 1.99 26.27
N ARG A 570 12.00 2.10 26.54
CA ARG A 570 10.99 1.43 25.72
C ARG A 570 10.76 2.23 24.44
N ARG A 571 11.53 1.90 23.39
CA ARG A 571 11.44 2.53 22.06
C ARG A 571 10.14 2.18 21.33
N HIS A 572 9.67 0.97 21.53
CA HIS A 572 8.51 0.38 20.88
C HIS A 572 7.20 0.84 21.52
N TRP A 573 6.21 1.13 20.69
CA TRP A 573 4.81 1.15 21.08
C TRP A 573 4.27 -0.28 21.11
N ARG A 574 3.32 -0.56 22.01
CA ARG A 574 2.64 -1.85 22.05
C ARG A 574 1.15 -1.69 21.79
N GLY A 575 0.58 -2.59 21.01
CA GLY A 575 -0.86 -2.74 20.88
C GLY A 575 -1.50 -2.99 22.25
N VAL A 576 -2.60 -2.31 22.54
CA VAL A 576 -3.41 -2.52 23.76
C VAL A 576 -4.79 -3.00 23.38
N LEU A 577 -5.42 -2.30 22.45
CA LEU A 577 -6.79 -2.53 22.06
C LEU A 577 -6.96 -2.17 20.58
N VAL A 578 -7.70 -3.00 19.87
CA VAL A 578 -8.14 -2.79 18.50
C VAL A 578 -9.66 -2.86 18.52
N ARG A 579 -10.34 -1.79 18.12
CA ARG A 579 -11.80 -1.69 18.24
C ARG A 579 -12.38 -1.13 16.93
N PRO A 580 -13.23 -1.89 16.22
CA PRO A 580 -14.01 -1.34 15.12
C PRO A 580 -14.86 -0.19 15.63
N THR A 581 -14.89 0.94 14.91
CA THR A 581 -15.65 2.11 15.36
C THR A 581 -17.06 2.15 14.77
N GLY A 582 -17.30 1.46 13.63
CA GLY A 582 -18.49 1.69 12.81
C GLY A 582 -18.49 3.07 12.11
N GLU A 583 -17.42 3.83 12.25
CA GLU A 583 -17.29 5.20 11.74
C GLU A 583 -16.62 5.20 10.37
N TRP A 584 -17.21 5.95 9.45
CA TRP A 584 -16.71 6.14 8.10
C TRP A 584 -16.12 7.54 7.94
N THR A 585 -14.86 7.62 7.56
CA THR A 585 -14.15 8.90 7.37
C THR A 585 -13.23 8.83 6.16
N ASP A 586 -12.80 9.99 5.68
CA ASP A 586 -11.80 10.08 4.63
C ASP A 586 -10.49 9.46 5.09
N VAL A 587 -9.93 8.58 4.26
CA VAL A 587 -8.69 7.87 4.54
C VAL A 587 -7.61 8.22 3.53
N TYR A 588 -6.38 8.27 4.02
CA TYR A 588 -5.22 8.79 3.32
C TYR A 588 -4.03 7.87 3.51
N CYS A 589 -3.14 7.76 2.52
CA CYS A 589 -1.88 7.04 2.67
C CYS A 589 -0.74 7.65 1.87
N ALA A 590 0.48 7.42 2.37
CA ALA A 590 1.67 7.59 1.56
C ALA A 590 1.80 6.46 0.53
N THR A 591 2.42 6.76 -0.61
CA THR A 591 2.83 5.78 -1.63
C THR A 591 4.33 5.84 -1.82
N VAL A 592 5.06 5.32 -0.83
CA VAL A 592 6.53 5.23 -0.85
C VAL A 592 7.00 4.03 -1.69
N ASP A 593 7.66 4.31 -2.80
CA ASP A 593 8.30 3.28 -3.64
C ASP A 593 9.57 2.72 -2.99
N GLY A 594 9.84 1.44 -3.24
CA GLY A 594 11.04 0.74 -2.76
C GLY A 594 10.89 0.20 -1.33
N THR A 595 10.82 1.09 -0.33
CA THR A 595 10.73 0.68 1.08
C THR A 595 9.31 0.31 1.53
N HIS A 596 8.29 0.71 0.75
CA HIS A 596 6.88 0.45 1.02
C HIS A 596 6.44 0.79 2.45
N SER A 597 7.08 1.80 3.05
CA SER A 597 6.89 2.15 4.45
C SER A 597 7.13 3.62 4.69
N PHE A 598 6.47 4.14 5.73
CA PHE A 598 6.65 5.51 6.19
C PHE A 598 6.42 5.58 7.70
N ALA A 599 6.85 6.67 8.32
CA ALA A 599 6.79 6.85 9.76
C ALA A 599 5.63 7.75 10.18
N LEU A 600 4.81 7.27 11.10
CA LEU A 600 3.84 8.08 11.84
C LEU A 600 4.51 8.75 13.03
N ALA A 601 3.88 9.82 13.53
CA ALA A 601 4.30 10.51 14.74
C ALA A 601 4.59 9.54 15.89
N ASP A 602 5.55 9.91 16.74
CA ASP A 602 6.12 9.05 17.78
C ASP A 602 6.97 7.87 17.28
N ASN A 603 7.49 7.98 16.07
CA ASN A 603 8.47 7.06 15.47
C ASN A 603 7.88 5.66 15.25
N ILE A 604 6.60 5.58 14.85
CA ILE A 604 5.93 4.32 14.55
C ILE A 604 6.08 4.06 13.05
N LEU A 605 6.85 3.05 12.67
CA LEU A 605 6.97 2.66 11.27
C LEU A 605 5.74 1.87 10.85
N THR A 606 5.22 2.16 9.67
CA THR A 606 4.02 1.52 9.14
C THR A 606 4.16 1.24 7.64
N GLY A 607 3.37 0.27 7.15
CA GLY A 607 3.37 -0.10 5.74
C GLY A 607 2.57 0.90 4.90
N ASN A 608 2.91 1.00 3.62
CA ASN A 608 2.16 1.76 2.64
C ASN A 608 1.13 0.90 1.91
N CYS A 609 0.38 1.58 1.06
CA CYS A 609 -0.74 1.02 0.35
C CYS A 609 -0.40 0.49 -1.04
N HIS A 610 -1.07 -0.59 -1.46
CA HIS A 610 -0.72 -1.37 -2.63
C HIS A 610 -1.82 -1.31 -3.71
N HIS A 611 -1.48 -0.91 -4.94
CA HIS A 611 -2.32 -1.03 -6.15
C HIS A 611 -1.54 -1.72 -7.30
N ASN A 612 -2.02 -2.86 -7.81
CA ASN A 612 -1.29 -3.75 -8.73
C ASN A 612 -1.33 -3.30 -10.21
N TYR A 613 -0.30 -3.66 -11.01
CA TYR A 613 -0.29 -4.56 -12.21
C TYR A 613 1.00 -4.44 -13.05
N THR A 614 1.74 -3.32 -12.97
CA THR A 614 3.18 -3.27 -13.26
C THR A 614 3.86 -2.55 -12.11
N ARG A 615 4.62 -3.29 -11.30
CA ARG A 615 5.25 -2.76 -10.08
C ARG A 615 6.72 -3.08 -10.05
N LYS A 616 7.49 -2.24 -9.36
CA LYS A 616 8.82 -2.67 -8.92
C LYS A 616 8.67 -3.75 -7.84
N GLU A 617 9.25 -4.90 -8.10
CA GLU A 617 9.35 -6.03 -7.16
C GLU A 617 10.79 -6.57 -7.19
N ARG A 618 11.17 -7.33 -6.16
CA ARG A 618 12.51 -7.93 -6.08
C ARG A 618 12.45 -9.43 -6.36
N HIS A 619 12.90 -9.82 -7.55
CA HIS A 619 12.92 -11.22 -8.00
C HIS A 619 14.30 -11.59 -8.56
N GLY A 620 14.74 -12.82 -8.30
CA GLY A 620 16.06 -13.29 -8.78
C GLY A 620 17.23 -12.39 -8.36
N GLY A 621 17.13 -11.76 -7.17
CA GLY A 621 18.16 -10.88 -6.61
C GLY A 621 18.22 -9.46 -7.18
N ARG A 622 17.33 -9.08 -8.10
CA ARG A 622 17.28 -7.75 -8.73
C ARG A 622 15.91 -7.09 -8.56
N ASP A 623 15.88 -5.77 -8.62
CA ASP A 623 14.64 -5.01 -8.73
C ASP A 623 14.17 -5.04 -10.19
N VAL A 624 12.91 -5.40 -10.40
CA VAL A 624 12.30 -5.60 -11.72
C VAL A 624 10.93 -4.95 -11.75
N TRP A 625 10.54 -4.44 -12.91
CA TRP A 625 9.15 -4.12 -13.20
C TRP A 625 8.42 -5.42 -13.55
N LEU A 626 7.58 -5.89 -12.64
CA LEU A 626 6.81 -7.10 -12.82
C LEU A 626 5.45 -6.78 -13.44
N THR A 627 5.26 -7.17 -14.70
CA THR A 627 3.98 -7.09 -15.39
C THR A 627 3.22 -8.42 -15.27
N ARG A 628 1.96 -8.35 -14.84
CA ARG A 628 1.04 -9.51 -14.81
C ARG A 628 -0.04 -9.33 -15.87
N LYS A 629 -0.06 -10.17 -16.91
CA LYS A 629 -1.08 -10.16 -17.96
C LYS A 629 -1.94 -11.39 -17.87
N GLY A 630 -3.17 -11.22 -17.39
CA GLY A 630 -4.01 -12.37 -17.06
C GLY A 630 -3.35 -13.22 -15.97
N ALA A 631 -2.78 -12.57 -14.95
CA ALA A 631 -2.28 -13.23 -13.76
C ALA A 631 -2.58 -12.34 -12.56
N ILE A 632 -2.75 -12.94 -11.39
CA ILE A 632 -3.01 -12.23 -10.13
C ILE A 632 -1.79 -12.30 -9.21
N ASP A 633 -1.73 -11.39 -8.24
CA ASP A 633 -0.77 -11.46 -7.15
C ASP A 633 -1.08 -12.67 -6.26
N ALA A 634 -0.06 -13.49 -6.00
CA ALA A 634 -0.14 -14.66 -5.15
C ALA A 634 1.04 -14.73 -4.18
N HIS A 635 1.54 -13.58 -3.71
CA HIS A 635 2.40 -13.54 -2.53
C HIS A 635 1.77 -14.28 -1.36
N THR A 636 2.61 -14.82 -0.47
CA THR A 636 2.15 -15.63 0.65
C THR A 636 1.09 -14.91 1.47
N GLY A 637 -0.11 -15.49 1.55
CA GLY A 637 -1.21 -14.94 2.34
C GLY A 637 -2.09 -13.92 1.63
N VAL A 638 -1.73 -13.45 0.41
CA VAL A 638 -2.58 -12.56 -0.39
C VAL A 638 -3.82 -13.31 -0.84
N VAL A 639 -5.00 -12.75 -0.62
CA VAL A 639 -6.25 -13.32 -1.14
C VAL A 639 -6.40 -12.88 -2.59
N GLY A 640 -6.88 -13.78 -3.44
CA GLY A 640 -7.11 -13.55 -4.86
C GLY A 640 -8.38 -14.23 -5.33
N LEU A 641 -8.80 -13.87 -6.55
CA LEU A 641 -9.97 -14.44 -7.21
C LEU A 641 -9.53 -15.11 -8.50
N ILE A 642 -10.05 -16.30 -8.78
CA ILE A 642 -9.80 -17.03 -10.02
C ILE A 642 -11.16 -17.47 -10.57
N PRO A 643 -11.79 -16.65 -11.43
CA PRO A 643 -13.05 -17.02 -12.06
C PRO A 643 -12.88 -18.10 -13.13
N GLY A 644 -13.93 -18.90 -13.31
CA GLY A 644 -14.04 -19.75 -14.48
C GLY A 644 -14.49 -18.96 -15.72
N SER A 645 -15.28 -19.62 -16.55
CA SER A 645 -16.13 -19.01 -17.57
C SER A 645 -17.59 -18.98 -17.10
N MET A 646 -18.45 -18.40 -17.96
CA MET A 646 -19.91 -18.51 -17.81
C MET A 646 -20.29 -19.98 -17.57
N GLY A 647 -21.07 -20.25 -16.53
CA GLY A 647 -21.55 -21.60 -16.23
C GLY A 647 -20.56 -22.52 -15.51
N THR A 648 -19.39 -22.03 -15.09
CA THR A 648 -18.39 -22.85 -14.37
C THR A 648 -18.08 -22.27 -12.99
N ARG A 649 -17.29 -23.00 -12.20
CA ARG A 649 -16.90 -22.56 -10.85
C ARG A 649 -15.96 -21.37 -10.90
N SER A 650 -16.08 -20.52 -9.89
CA SER A 650 -15.12 -19.47 -9.57
C SER A 650 -14.48 -19.78 -8.22
N TYR A 651 -13.29 -19.26 -7.93
CA TYR A 651 -12.55 -19.62 -6.72
C TYR A 651 -12.06 -18.39 -5.98
N VAL A 652 -12.21 -18.39 -4.66
CA VAL A 652 -11.47 -17.48 -3.75
C VAL A 652 -10.26 -18.25 -3.24
N VAL A 653 -9.08 -17.67 -3.42
CA VAL A 653 -7.81 -18.36 -3.18
C VAL A 653 -6.87 -17.54 -2.31
N ARG A 654 -5.87 -18.19 -1.72
CA ARG A 654 -4.78 -17.56 -0.97
C ARG A 654 -3.43 -17.92 -1.58
N GLY A 655 -2.62 -16.91 -1.87
CA GLY A 655 -1.29 -17.08 -2.48
C GLY A 655 -0.32 -17.84 -1.59
N LYS A 656 0.50 -18.70 -2.20
CA LYS A 656 1.58 -19.45 -1.55
C LYS A 656 2.94 -18.75 -1.60
N GLY A 657 3.09 -17.71 -2.41
CA GLY A 657 4.36 -17.02 -2.64
C GLY A 657 5.36 -17.86 -3.44
N ASN A 658 4.88 -18.61 -4.43
CA ASN A 658 5.73 -19.48 -5.24
C ASN A 658 6.78 -18.66 -6.01
N ALA A 659 8.05 -18.87 -5.69
CA ALA A 659 9.15 -18.10 -6.29
C ALA A 659 9.32 -18.36 -7.81
N ALA A 660 9.05 -19.59 -8.28
CA ALA A 660 9.12 -19.91 -9.71
C ALA A 660 7.95 -19.28 -10.49
N GLY A 661 6.79 -19.13 -9.86
CA GLY A 661 5.66 -18.34 -10.38
C GLY A 661 5.80 -16.84 -10.18
N LEU A 662 6.93 -16.34 -9.66
CA LEU A 662 7.15 -14.93 -9.33
C LEU A 662 6.02 -14.38 -8.43
N CYS A 663 5.63 -15.17 -7.43
CA CYS A 663 4.53 -14.86 -6.51
C CYS A 663 3.23 -14.49 -7.26
N SER A 664 2.88 -15.26 -8.29
CA SER A 664 1.69 -15.02 -9.11
C SER A 664 0.90 -16.30 -9.35
N ALA A 665 -0.37 -16.15 -9.74
CA ALA A 665 -1.32 -17.22 -9.99
C ALA A 665 -2.17 -16.91 -11.24
N PRO A 666 -2.87 -17.92 -11.82
CA PRO A 666 -3.78 -17.69 -12.94
C PRO A 666 -4.89 -16.69 -12.59
N HIS A 667 -5.43 -16.02 -13.59
CA HIS A 667 -6.51 -15.05 -13.44
C HIS A 667 -7.87 -15.57 -13.88
N GLY A 668 -7.94 -16.76 -14.46
CA GLY A 668 -9.20 -17.45 -14.73
C GLY A 668 -9.00 -18.75 -15.48
N ALA A 669 -9.98 -19.18 -16.28
CA ALA A 669 -9.89 -20.43 -17.05
C ALA A 669 -8.99 -20.32 -18.32
N GLY A 670 -8.90 -19.13 -18.92
CA GLY A 670 -8.19 -18.92 -20.19
C GLY A 670 -8.94 -19.51 -21.40
N ARG A 671 -8.84 -18.87 -22.57
CA ARG A 671 -9.60 -19.29 -23.76
C ARG A 671 -8.90 -20.42 -24.51
N ARG A 672 -9.69 -21.41 -24.93
CA ARG A 672 -9.26 -22.45 -25.90
C ARG A 672 -9.52 -22.04 -27.34
N PHE A 673 -10.61 -21.32 -27.57
CA PHE A 673 -11.03 -20.90 -28.91
C PHE A 673 -11.16 -19.37 -29.00
N SER A 674 -10.80 -18.84 -30.17
CA SER A 674 -11.13 -17.45 -30.51
C SER A 674 -12.65 -17.25 -30.51
N ARG A 675 -13.12 -16.01 -30.32
CA ARG A 675 -14.56 -15.72 -30.32
C ARG A 675 -15.25 -16.14 -31.61
N ASN A 676 -14.60 -15.88 -32.75
CA ASN A 676 -15.12 -16.26 -34.07
C ASN A 676 -15.18 -17.78 -34.24
N GLU A 677 -14.19 -18.50 -33.70
CA GLU A 677 -14.18 -19.96 -33.76
C GLU A 677 -15.26 -20.57 -32.86
N ALA A 678 -15.44 -20.04 -31.65
CA ALA A 678 -16.50 -20.47 -30.75
C ALA A 678 -17.90 -20.31 -31.39
N ARG A 679 -18.17 -19.16 -32.04
CA ARG A 679 -19.43 -18.90 -32.77
C ARG A 679 -19.68 -19.85 -33.94
N ARG A 680 -18.63 -20.41 -34.55
CA ARG A 680 -18.77 -21.39 -35.64
C ARG A 680 -19.02 -22.79 -35.12
N ARG A 681 -18.58 -23.08 -33.89
CA ARG A 681 -18.47 -24.44 -33.36
C ARG A 681 -19.61 -24.83 -32.43
N PHE A 682 -20.22 -23.86 -31.78
CA PHE A 682 -21.27 -24.06 -30.78
C PHE A 682 -22.54 -23.32 -31.15
N THR A 683 -23.64 -23.76 -30.56
CA THR A 683 -24.99 -23.23 -30.78
C THR A 683 -25.56 -22.60 -29.51
N ALA A 684 -26.67 -21.87 -29.64
CA ALA A 684 -27.41 -21.36 -28.48
C ALA A 684 -27.97 -22.49 -27.60
N ASP A 685 -28.31 -23.65 -28.19
CA ASP A 685 -28.78 -24.82 -27.46
C ASP A 685 -27.67 -25.46 -26.62
N ASP A 686 -26.45 -25.55 -27.17
CA ASP A 686 -25.27 -26.00 -26.42
C ASP A 686 -25.04 -25.10 -25.20
N LEU A 687 -25.12 -23.78 -25.40
CA LEU A 687 -24.99 -22.80 -24.33
C LEU A 687 -26.09 -22.98 -23.27
N ALA A 688 -27.35 -23.12 -23.69
CA ALA A 688 -28.47 -23.34 -22.79
C ALA A 688 -28.32 -24.62 -21.96
N GLN A 689 -27.78 -25.69 -22.56
CA GLN A 689 -27.49 -26.93 -21.86
C GLN A 689 -26.43 -26.73 -20.77
N ARG A 690 -25.37 -25.95 -21.03
CA ARG A 690 -24.31 -25.69 -20.04
C ARG A 690 -24.70 -24.69 -18.95
N MET A 691 -25.68 -23.83 -19.23
CA MET A 691 -26.21 -22.86 -18.27
C MET A 691 -27.38 -23.42 -17.45
N GLN A 692 -27.68 -24.71 -17.53
CA GLN A 692 -28.80 -25.31 -16.80
C GLN A 692 -28.71 -25.04 -15.29
N GLY A 693 -29.75 -24.44 -14.72
CA GLY A 693 -29.82 -24.07 -13.30
C GLY A 693 -29.15 -22.74 -12.95
N ILE A 694 -28.73 -21.97 -13.95
CA ILE A 694 -28.14 -20.64 -13.79
C ILE A 694 -29.00 -19.64 -14.58
N GLU A 695 -29.48 -18.59 -13.91
CA GLU A 695 -30.22 -17.51 -14.58
C GLU A 695 -29.27 -16.67 -15.44
N TYR A 696 -29.60 -16.47 -16.71
CA TYR A 696 -28.84 -15.61 -17.61
C TYR A 696 -29.74 -15.09 -18.74
N ARG A 697 -29.26 -14.08 -19.49
CA ARG A 697 -29.98 -13.61 -20.67
C ARG A 697 -29.76 -14.59 -21.83
N HIS A 698 -30.83 -15.24 -22.30
CA HIS A 698 -30.75 -16.09 -23.50
C HIS A 698 -30.49 -15.26 -24.77
N GLY A 699 -29.64 -15.78 -25.66
CA GLY A 699 -29.32 -15.14 -26.92
C GLY A 699 -28.08 -15.73 -27.59
N GLU A 700 -28.00 -15.59 -28.92
CA GLU A 700 -26.84 -16.02 -29.71
C GLU A 700 -25.61 -15.13 -29.45
N GLU A 701 -25.81 -13.92 -28.90
CA GLU A 701 -24.71 -12.98 -28.63
C GLU A 701 -23.67 -13.52 -27.64
N TRP A 702 -24.04 -14.56 -26.87
CA TRP A 702 -23.24 -15.14 -25.79
C TRP A 702 -22.50 -16.43 -26.19
N ILE A 703 -22.68 -16.93 -27.41
CA ILE A 703 -22.11 -18.21 -27.86
C ILE A 703 -20.57 -18.17 -27.80
N ASP A 704 -19.93 -17.03 -28.06
CA ASP A 704 -18.47 -16.92 -27.96
C ASP A 704 -17.93 -16.99 -26.53
N GLU A 705 -18.82 -17.01 -25.55
CA GLU A 705 -18.52 -17.03 -24.13
C GLU A 705 -19.02 -18.32 -23.44
N ILE A 706 -19.47 -19.31 -24.23
CA ILE A 706 -19.82 -20.66 -23.76
C ILE A 706 -18.66 -21.29 -22.98
N PRO A 707 -18.93 -22.06 -21.90
CA PRO A 707 -17.87 -22.68 -21.12
C PRO A 707 -16.88 -23.53 -21.92
N ASP A 708 -17.34 -24.23 -22.96
CA ASP A 708 -16.45 -25.04 -23.82
C ASP A 708 -15.47 -24.20 -24.67
N ALA A 709 -15.66 -22.87 -24.74
CA ALA A 709 -14.69 -21.95 -25.34
C ALA A 709 -13.47 -21.69 -24.44
N TYR A 710 -13.51 -22.11 -23.19
CA TYR A 710 -12.48 -21.93 -22.17
C TYR A 710 -11.82 -23.26 -21.79
N LYS A 711 -10.66 -23.20 -21.12
CA LYS A 711 -10.07 -24.41 -20.52
C LYS A 711 -10.96 -24.87 -19.37
N ASP A 712 -10.86 -26.14 -19.05
CA ASP A 712 -11.50 -26.67 -17.86
C ASP A 712 -10.85 -26.00 -16.62
N ILE A 713 -11.67 -25.25 -15.88
CA ILE A 713 -11.20 -24.51 -14.71
C ILE A 713 -10.64 -25.45 -13.63
N ASP A 714 -11.15 -26.68 -13.53
CA ASP A 714 -10.68 -27.64 -12.53
C ASP A 714 -9.27 -28.15 -12.86
N VAL A 715 -8.94 -28.25 -14.16
CA VAL A 715 -7.57 -28.54 -14.61
C VAL A 715 -6.63 -27.37 -14.32
N VAL A 716 -7.07 -26.14 -14.60
CA VAL A 716 -6.30 -24.91 -14.28
C VAL A 716 -6.00 -24.84 -12.78
N MET A 717 -6.99 -25.16 -11.94
CA MET A 717 -6.81 -25.15 -10.48
C MET A 717 -5.94 -26.29 -9.98
N ALA A 718 -6.00 -27.48 -10.59
CA ALA A 718 -5.09 -28.57 -10.29
C ALA A 718 -3.64 -28.21 -10.59
N ASP A 719 -3.38 -27.60 -11.75
CA ASP A 719 -2.06 -27.09 -12.14
C ASP A 719 -1.60 -25.93 -11.22
N ALA A 720 -2.54 -25.13 -10.70
CA ALA A 720 -2.27 -24.03 -9.78
C ALA A 720 -2.05 -24.47 -8.31
N ALA A 721 -2.11 -25.77 -7.99
CA ALA A 721 -1.99 -26.26 -6.62
C ALA A 721 -0.69 -25.86 -5.91
N GLY A 722 0.40 -25.64 -6.66
CA GLY A 722 1.67 -25.13 -6.13
C GLY A 722 1.75 -23.60 -5.99
N LEU A 723 0.76 -22.86 -6.48
CA LEU A 723 0.70 -21.39 -6.53
C LEU A 723 -0.24 -20.82 -5.47
N VAL A 724 -1.36 -21.49 -5.21
CA VAL A 724 -2.42 -21.02 -4.32
C VAL A 724 -3.04 -22.14 -3.48
N ASP A 725 -3.69 -21.79 -2.37
CA ASP A 725 -4.66 -22.60 -1.63
C ASP A 725 -6.08 -22.12 -1.94
N ILE A 726 -7.03 -23.05 -2.11
CA ILE A 726 -8.45 -22.70 -2.30
C ILE A 726 -9.09 -22.45 -0.94
N GLU A 727 -9.71 -21.28 -0.77
CA GLU A 727 -10.49 -20.95 0.44
C GLU A 727 -11.98 -21.19 0.23
N HIS A 728 -12.50 -20.80 -0.94
CA HIS A 728 -13.89 -20.97 -1.31
C HIS A 728 -14.03 -21.42 -2.76
N GLU A 729 -14.92 -22.39 -2.98
CA GLU A 729 -15.41 -22.75 -4.31
C GLU A 729 -16.77 -22.10 -4.51
N LEU A 730 -16.94 -21.35 -5.59
CA LEU A 730 -18.12 -20.56 -5.87
C LEU A 730 -18.87 -21.17 -7.06
N ARG A 731 -20.11 -21.59 -6.85
CA ARG A 731 -21.03 -22.06 -7.88
C ARG A 731 -21.99 -20.95 -8.28
N GLN A 732 -22.05 -20.64 -9.56
CA GLN A 732 -22.97 -19.63 -10.10
C GLN A 732 -24.43 -20.06 -9.95
N VAL A 733 -25.30 -19.08 -9.68
CA VAL A 733 -26.77 -19.20 -9.76
C VAL A 733 -27.37 -18.14 -10.68
N LEU A 734 -26.66 -17.04 -10.93
CA LEU A 734 -27.01 -16.02 -11.90
C LEU A 734 -25.75 -15.50 -12.59
N ASN A 735 -25.82 -15.25 -13.89
CA ASN A 735 -24.75 -14.65 -14.69
C ASN A 735 -25.30 -13.52 -15.57
N VAL A 736 -24.61 -12.38 -15.56
CA VAL A 736 -24.86 -11.21 -16.42
C VAL A 736 -23.60 -10.92 -17.21
N LYS A 737 -23.72 -10.82 -18.53
CA LYS A 737 -22.63 -10.45 -19.44
C LYS A 737 -22.90 -9.17 -20.21
N GLY A 738 -21.82 -8.54 -20.67
CA GLY A 738 -21.86 -7.40 -21.57
C GLY A 738 -21.92 -7.79 -23.04
N THR A 739 -22.91 -7.27 -23.77
CA THR A 739 -23.05 -7.49 -25.22
C THR A 739 -21.97 -6.77 -26.04
#